data_AF-A0A7I7YFP7-F1
#
_entry.id   AF-A0A7I7YFP7-F1
#
_cell.length_a   1.000
_cell.length_b   1.000
_cell.length_c   1.000
_cell.angle_alpha   90.00
_cell.angle_beta   90.00
_cell.angle_gamma   90.00
#
_symmetry.space_group_name_H-M   'P 1'
#
loop_
_entity.id
_entity.type
_entity.pdbx_description
1 polymer ?
#
loop_
_entity_poly.entity_id
_entity_poly.type
_entity_poly.pdbx_seq_one_letter_code
_entity_poly.pdbx_strand_id
1 'polypeptide(L)'
;MHCADTDLEARMFLLTEPQMFASVTADAARIGSSLGAANAAATTPTTSLVAAASDEVSVAIASLFSGHGQHFQALSSQAAAFHAEFVQALTSAQSAYAAAEATNASPLAAVVAGAQNLAVFSPVTAATGRPIIGHGTNGAAGTGQAGGNGGWLLGSGGNGGSGAPGQNGGNGGSAGLFGRGGNGGAGGAGTAGNNGVTGNDGNGTNGTAGGTAGNGGSGGSGGSILGRGGSGGVGGAGGAGGNGGNGADGAAGTNATINSGNAGGNGGAGGNGGNGAAGGDGGNGGAGGTSAFGSAGVDGAGGHGGNGGNAGDGGNGGNGGSGAGGGSGATAGAGGNGARGGDHGIAGEGGNGGVGGGGTHAADGTAGSTATSGGGGGAGGNGGNGVQLASGAGQAGGVGGDGGNSGSSGNAGAGGDGGTGGPGGSDVRVGADGGAGGNGGDAEGHGNGGNGGNGGSGGSGLSTDTGGDGGAGGNGGTGSGDGEKGGIGGVGGDGGAADGTSRSSGGNGGNGGSGGNGVNGADASHGGHGGQGGRAGFDGTAGNGGNGGDGGTSDGGTAGQGGAGGAGYAGRDAFGGGGGGGAGGGAGDGGVGGDGGAGGKGGSGFVSTGGAGGTGGDANGGVGGFGGAGGNGGTGQQSAGGTGGTGGAGGSGDLNNGGAGGAGGNGGTGALSVGGDGGAGGNANGGVGGNGGAGGNGNNTPGAGGSGGDGGNGGDGNGGTGGAGGAGGLGGAGGPHGIGGNGGTGGNGGNGAAGKTGGAGGDGGAGGDGTIGGNPNTDGGYGGVGGNGGNGGQIGAQGNGRGGDGGDGGDGDNLQHGGTGGNGGPGSTNGLPGAAGNPGKDNG
;
A
#
# COMPACT_ATOMS: atom_id res chain seq x y z
N MET A 1 -30.37 -30.63 99.34
CA MET A 1 -29.01 -30.10 99.58
C MET A 1 -28.53 -29.53 98.25
N HIS A 2 -28.03 -28.28 98.23
CA HIS A 2 -27.36 -27.63 97.08
C HIS A 2 -26.25 -28.55 96.50
N CYS A 3 -25.82 -28.48 95.23
CA CYS A 3 -25.48 -27.33 94.41
C CYS A 3 -25.57 -27.64 92.89
N ALA A 4 -25.53 -26.58 92.09
CA ALA A 4 -25.76 -26.49 90.65
C ALA A 4 -24.76 -27.25 89.75
N ASP A 5 -25.22 -27.63 88.56
CA ASP A 5 -24.43 -27.51 87.33
C ASP A 5 -25.36 -27.18 86.15
N THR A 6 -25.01 -26.14 85.40
CA THR A 6 -25.70 -25.62 84.22
C THR A 6 -25.10 -26.28 82.99
N ASP A 7 -25.87 -27.10 82.27
CA ASP A 7 -25.55 -27.43 80.88
C ASP A 7 -26.77 -27.14 79.99
N LEU A 8 -26.73 -25.96 79.41
CA LEU A 8 -27.57 -25.50 78.33
C LEU A 8 -27.13 -26.26 77.08
N GLU A 9 -27.79 -27.37 76.73
CA GLU A 9 -27.58 -27.99 75.42
C GLU A 9 -27.88 -26.98 74.32
N ALA A 10 -26.81 -26.41 73.77
CA ALA A 10 -26.84 -25.66 72.53
C ALA A 10 -27.29 -26.61 71.42
N ARG A 11 -28.59 -26.69 71.19
CA ARG A 11 -29.13 -27.22 69.94
C ARG A 11 -28.63 -26.32 68.82
N MET A 12 -27.58 -26.79 68.14
CA MET A 12 -26.97 -26.11 67.01
C MET A 12 -28.00 -26.07 65.87
N PHE A 13 -28.66 -24.92 65.72
CA PHE A 13 -29.47 -24.64 64.53
C PHE A 13 -28.52 -24.34 63.38
N LEU A 14 -28.44 -25.27 62.43
CA LEU A 14 -27.75 -25.03 61.16
C LEU A 14 -28.65 -24.13 60.28
N LEU A 15 -28.37 -22.82 60.26
CA LEU A 15 -28.91 -21.93 59.24
C LEU A 15 -28.07 -22.08 57.97
N THR A 16 -28.53 -22.88 57.01
CA THR A 16 -28.04 -22.83 55.63
C THR A 16 -28.84 -21.79 54.86
N GLU A 17 -28.20 -20.98 54.00
CA GLU A 17 -28.88 -20.05 53.08
C GLU A 17 -28.94 -20.66 51.66
N PRO A 18 -30.04 -21.31 51.24
CA PRO A 18 -30.10 -22.02 49.95
C PRO A 18 -29.94 -21.09 48.74
N GLN A 19 -30.21 -19.80 48.92
CA GLN A 19 -30.18 -18.79 47.85
C GLN A 19 -28.77 -18.32 47.50
N MET A 20 -27.82 -18.33 48.45
CA MET A 20 -26.40 -18.09 48.14
C MET A 20 -25.84 -19.20 47.25
N PHE A 21 -26.29 -20.44 47.46
CA PHE A 21 -25.92 -21.57 46.60
C PHE A 21 -26.55 -21.47 45.21
N ALA A 22 -27.76 -20.92 45.05
CA ALA A 22 -28.38 -20.74 43.74
C ALA A 22 -27.62 -19.71 42.87
N SER A 23 -27.19 -18.58 43.44
CA SER A 23 -26.35 -17.59 42.74
C SER A 23 -25.01 -18.20 42.34
N VAL A 24 -24.32 -18.84 43.29
CA VAL A 24 -23.02 -19.46 43.04
C VAL A 24 -23.11 -20.57 41.99
N THR A 25 -24.20 -21.34 41.98
CA THR A 25 -24.43 -22.37 40.95
C THR A 25 -24.70 -21.76 39.58
N ALA A 26 -25.49 -20.67 39.51
CA ALA A 26 -25.75 -19.96 38.26
C ALA A 26 -24.50 -19.27 37.71
N ASP A 27 -23.69 -18.68 38.58
CA ASP A 27 -22.40 -18.07 38.20
C ASP A 27 -21.41 -19.16 37.76
N ALA A 28 -21.33 -20.28 38.47
CA ALA A 28 -20.52 -21.42 38.06
C ALA A 28 -20.96 -21.99 36.70
N ALA A 29 -22.27 -22.13 36.45
CA ALA A 29 -22.79 -22.57 35.16
C ALA A 29 -22.49 -21.55 34.04
N ARG A 30 -22.57 -20.25 34.34
CA ARG A 30 -22.22 -19.17 33.38
C ARG A 30 -20.74 -19.18 33.03
N ILE A 31 -19.87 -19.38 34.02
CA ILE A 31 -18.41 -19.57 33.81
C ILE A 31 -18.15 -20.80 32.95
N GLY A 32 -18.80 -21.93 33.24
CA GLY A 32 -18.66 -23.16 32.44
C GLY A 32 -19.10 -22.99 30.99
N SER A 33 -20.21 -22.28 30.75
CA SER A 33 -20.72 -21.96 29.41
C SER A 33 -19.77 -21.02 28.64
N SER A 34 -19.29 -19.97 29.30
CA SER A 34 -18.32 -19.03 28.72
C SER A 34 -17.01 -19.72 28.34
N LEU A 35 -16.48 -20.57 29.23
CA LEU A 35 -15.26 -21.32 28.97
C LEU A 35 -15.46 -22.37 27.87
N GLY A 36 -16.63 -23.01 27.81
CA GLY A 36 -17.01 -23.93 26.75
C GLY A 36 -17.12 -23.26 25.37
N ALA A 37 -17.73 -22.07 25.31
CA ALA A 37 -17.83 -21.28 24.09
C ALA A 37 -16.45 -20.79 23.60
N ALA A 38 -15.59 -20.34 24.53
CA ALA A 38 -14.21 -19.95 24.22
C ALA A 38 -13.38 -21.12 23.70
N ASN A 39 -13.45 -22.29 24.35
CA ASN A 39 -12.75 -23.49 23.89
C ASN A 39 -13.26 -23.98 22.53
N ALA A 40 -14.58 -23.90 22.28
CA ALA A 40 -15.17 -24.28 20.99
C ALA A 40 -14.76 -23.33 19.86
N ALA A 41 -14.74 -22.01 20.11
CA ALA A 41 -14.27 -21.01 19.15
C ALA A 41 -12.79 -21.18 18.82
N ALA A 42 -11.99 -21.63 19.79
CA ALA A 42 -10.56 -21.89 19.62
C ALA A 42 -10.24 -23.22 18.92
N THR A 43 -11.20 -24.14 18.76
CA THR A 43 -10.95 -25.50 18.22
C THR A 43 -10.37 -25.48 16.82
N THR A 44 -11.06 -24.86 15.86
CA THR A 44 -10.62 -24.82 14.46
C THR A 44 -9.27 -24.13 14.30
N PRO A 45 -9.04 -22.89 14.79
CA PRO A 45 -7.76 -22.20 14.59
C PRO A 45 -6.56 -22.88 15.27
N THR A 46 -6.77 -23.75 16.27
CA THR A 46 -5.66 -24.41 17.01
C THR A 46 -5.41 -25.87 16.61
N THR A 47 -6.35 -26.53 15.93
CA THR A 47 -6.24 -27.96 15.57
C THR A 47 -6.01 -28.22 14.08
N SER A 48 -6.21 -27.20 13.23
CA SER A 48 -5.98 -27.30 11.78
C SER A 48 -4.91 -26.30 11.31
N LEU A 49 -3.79 -26.21 12.03
CA LEU A 49 -2.68 -25.34 11.63
C LEU A 49 -2.06 -25.89 10.33
N VAL A 50 -1.98 -25.03 9.32
CA VAL A 50 -1.33 -25.34 8.03
C VAL A 50 0.14 -24.95 8.13
N ALA A 51 1.01 -25.74 7.51
CA ALA A 51 2.44 -25.42 7.43
C ALA A 51 2.65 -24.10 6.69
N ALA A 52 3.49 -23.21 7.23
CA ALA A 52 3.78 -21.91 6.63
C ALA A 52 4.56 -22.02 5.31
N ALA A 53 5.27 -23.12 5.10
CA ALA A 53 5.98 -23.47 3.87
C ALA A 53 6.04 -25.00 3.69
N SER A 54 6.42 -25.46 2.49
CA SER A 54 6.47 -26.89 2.13
C SER A 54 7.66 -27.65 2.73
N ASP A 55 8.46 -27.02 3.59
CA ASP A 55 9.60 -27.66 4.22
C ASP A 55 9.17 -28.54 5.41
N GLU A 56 10.00 -29.55 5.71
CA GLU A 56 9.71 -30.56 6.72
C GLU A 56 9.65 -29.96 8.15
N VAL A 57 10.32 -28.84 8.40
CA VAL A 57 10.30 -28.15 9.71
C VAL A 57 8.97 -27.42 9.91
N SER A 58 8.48 -26.69 8.90
CA SER A 58 7.17 -26.05 8.92
C SER A 58 6.03 -27.06 9.05
N VAL A 59 6.12 -28.21 8.36
CA VAL A 59 5.16 -29.32 8.49
C VAL A 59 5.22 -29.95 9.88
N ALA A 60 6.41 -30.17 10.45
CA ALA A 60 6.57 -30.73 11.79
C ALA A 60 6.07 -29.78 12.89
N ILE A 61 6.30 -28.47 12.76
CA ILE A 61 5.83 -27.45 13.70
C ILE A 61 4.30 -27.34 13.65
N ALA A 62 3.71 -27.27 12.45
CA ALA A 62 2.26 -27.26 12.28
C ALA A 62 1.60 -28.52 12.84
N SER A 63 2.23 -29.69 12.65
CA SER A 63 1.79 -30.96 13.23
C SER A 63 1.87 -30.98 14.76
N LEU A 64 2.97 -30.47 15.35
CA LEU A 64 3.15 -30.39 16.80
C LEU A 64 2.09 -29.49 17.45
N PHE A 65 1.86 -28.30 16.91
CA PHE A 65 0.87 -27.36 17.45
C PHE A 65 -0.57 -27.83 17.24
N SER A 66 -0.88 -28.42 16.07
CA SER A 66 -2.19 -29.04 15.84
C SER A 66 -2.45 -30.21 16.80
N GLY A 67 -1.43 -31.04 17.07
CA GLY A 67 -1.49 -32.11 18.06
C GLY A 67 -1.66 -31.59 19.50
N HIS A 68 -0.99 -30.50 19.85
CA HIS A 68 -1.17 -29.84 21.15
C HIS A 68 -2.59 -29.27 21.31
N GLY A 69 -3.12 -28.64 20.26
CA GLY A 69 -4.51 -28.18 20.22
C GLY A 69 -5.51 -29.32 20.44
N GLN A 70 -5.30 -30.47 19.81
CA GLN A 70 -6.16 -31.64 20.00
C GLN A 70 -6.11 -32.20 21.43
N HIS A 71 -4.93 -32.26 22.06
CA HIS A 71 -4.79 -32.65 23.46
C HIS A 71 -5.43 -31.64 24.42
N PHE A 72 -5.29 -30.35 24.16
CA PHE A 72 -5.94 -29.31 24.96
C PHE A 72 -7.47 -29.39 24.87
N GLN A 73 -8.02 -29.69 23.70
CA GLN A 73 -9.46 -29.89 23.52
C GLN A 73 -9.96 -31.15 24.27
N ALA A 74 -9.19 -32.24 24.24
CA ALA A 74 -9.52 -33.45 25.00
C ALA A 74 -9.52 -33.20 26.52
N LEU A 75 -8.52 -32.49 27.04
CA LEU A 75 -8.45 -32.13 28.47
C LEU A 75 -9.57 -31.15 28.86
N SER A 76 -9.86 -30.18 28.00
CA SER A 76 -10.95 -29.22 28.20
C SER A 76 -12.32 -29.90 28.26
N SER A 77 -12.54 -30.96 27.48
CA SER A 77 -13.76 -31.76 27.54
C SER A 77 -13.91 -32.51 28.88
N GLN A 78 -12.81 -33.03 29.44
CA GLN A 78 -12.81 -33.66 30.76
C GLN A 78 -13.05 -32.63 31.88
N ALA A 79 -12.44 -31.45 31.78
CA ALA A 79 -12.68 -30.37 32.73
C ALA A 79 -14.13 -29.87 32.69
N ALA A 80 -14.72 -29.78 31.50
CA ALA A 80 -16.14 -29.42 31.33
C ALA A 80 -17.07 -30.48 31.94
N ALA A 81 -16.77 -31.77 31.77
CA ALA A 81 -17.54 -32.85 32.38
C ALA A 81 -17.46 -32.80 33.91
N PHE A 82 -16.27 -32.62 34.48
CA PHE A 82 -16.08 -32.45 35.92
C PHE A 82 -16.82 -31.21 36.44
N HIS A 83 -16.74 -30.08 35.73
CA HIS A 83 -17.44 -28.86 36.12
C HIS A 83 -18.96 -29.01 36.06
N ALA A 84 -19.48 -29.74 35.07
CA ALA A 84 -20.90 -30.08 34.98
C ALA A 84 -21.33 -30.99 36.15
N GLU A 85 -20.55 -32.00 36.51
CA GLU A 85 -20.79 -32.85 37.69
C GLU A 85 -20.75 -32.03 38.99
N PHE A 86 -19.82 -31.07 39.11
CA PHE A 86 -19.74 -30.18 40.26
C PHE A 86 -20.98 -29.28 40.39
N VAL A 87 -21.41 -28.65 39.29
CA VAL A 87 -22.62 -27.83 39.23
C VAL A 87 -23.87 -28.68 39.51
N GLN A 88 -23.92 -29.91 39.00
CA GLN A 88 -25.02 -30.85 39.23
C GLN A 88 -25.04 -31.33 40.69
N ALA A 89 -23.87 -31.58 41.29
CA ALA A 89 -23.76 -31.91 42.72
C ALA A 89 -24.22 -30.75 43.60
N LEU A 90 -23.84 -29.51 43.29
CA LEU A 90 -24.33 -28.30 43.96
C LEU A 90 -25.85 -28.14 43.83
N THR A 91 -26.39 -28.37 42.63
CA THR A 91 -27.85 -28.34 42.35
C THR A 91 -28.59 -29.46 43.09
N SER A 92 -27.99 -30.65 43.20
CA SER A 92 -28.54 -31.78 43.95
C SER A 92 -28.53 -31.52 45.46
N ALA A 93 -27.47 -30.89 45.99
CA ALA A 93 -27.41 -30.47 47.38
C ALA A 93 -28.44 -29.37 47.66
N GLN A 94 -28.56 -28.38 46.77
CA GLN A 94 -29.56 -27.32 46.85
C GLN A 94 -30.99 -27.89 46.84
N SER A 95 -31.28 -28.85 45.96
CA SER A 95 -32.59 -29.51 45.94
C SER A 95 -32.81 -30.44 47.13
N ALA A 96 -31.78 -31.08 47.69
CA ALA A 96 -31.90 -31.86 48.93
C ALA A 96 -32.16 -30.98 50.15
N TYR A 97 -31.50 -29.82 50.28
CA TYR A 97 -31.76 -28.85 51.34
C TYR A 97 -33.12 -28.16 51.17
N ALA A 98 -33.51 -27.80 49.94
CA ALA A 98 -34.84 -27.26 49.65
C ALA A 98 -35.96 -28.31 49.81
N ALA A 99 -35.71 -29.58 49.48
CA ALA A 99 -36.64 -30.69 49.71
C ALA A 99 -36.72 -31.05 51.20
N ALA A 100 -35.64 -30.93 51.96
CA ALA A 100 -35.67 -31.05 53.41
C ALA A 100 -36.49 -29.91 54.04
N GLU A 101 -36.33 -28.67 53.57
CA GLU A 101 -37.21 -27.55 53.94
C GLU A 101 -38.66 -27.80 53.50
N ALA A 102 -38.92 -28.28 52.29
CA ALA A 102 -40.26 -28.55 51.77
C ALA A 102 -40.94 -29.77 52.45
N THR A 103 -40.17 -30.79 52.83
CA THR A 103 -40.66 -31.97 53.56
C THR A 103 -40.93 -31.64 55.02
N ASN A 104 -40.19 -30.69 55.61
CA ASN A 104 -40.52 -30.12 56.93
C ASN A 104 -41.63 -29.05 56.85
N ALA A 105 -41.77 -28.36 55.71
CA ALA A 105 -42.81 -27.39 55.45
C ALA A 105 -44.13 -28.04 55.04
N SER A 106 -44.15 -29.25 54.46
CA SER A 106 -45.38 -29.92 54.01
C SER A 106 -46.33 -30.32 55.16
N PRO A 107 -45.87 -30.91 56.28
CA PRO A 107 -46.69 -31.10 57.48
C PRO A 107 -47.16 -29.77 58.08
N LEU A 108 -46.32 -28.74 58.06
CA LEU A 108 -46.64 -27.41 58.57
C LEU A 108 -47.61 -26.64 57.66
N ALA A 109 -47.49 -26.81 56.34
CA ALA A 109 -48.35 -26.23 55.31
C ALA A 109 -49.70 -26.94 55.26
N ALA A 110 -49.76 -28.25 55.51
CA ALA A 110 -51.01 -28.97 55.71
C ALA A 110 -51.74 -28.52 57.00
N VAL A 111 -51.00 -28.25 58.09
CA VAL A 111 -51.54 -27.66 59.33
C VAL A 111 -51.99 -26.21 59.13
N VAL A 112 -51.24 -25.41 58.37
CA VAL A 112 -51.59 -24.00 58.06
C VAL A 112 -52.74 -23.91 57.05
N ALA A 113 -52.78 -24.74 56.00
CA ALA A 113 -53.91 -24.81 55.06
C ALA A 113 -55.19 -25.34 55.74
N GLY A 114 -55.04 -26.26 56.71
CA GLY A 114 -56.12 -26.65 57.62
C GLY A 114 -56.58 -25.51 58.51
N ALA A 115 -55.66 -24.67 59.00
CA ALA A 115 -55.96 -23.51 59.84
C ALA A 115 -56.58 -22.33 59.06
N GLN A 116 -56.22 -22.16 57.79
CA GLN A 116 -56.73 -21.09 56.91
C GLN A 116 -58.18 -21.31 56.46
N ASN A 117 -58.65 -22.58 56.44
CA ASN A 117 -60.06 -22.91 56.20
C ASN A 117 -60.94 -22.70 57.44
N LEU A 118 -60.41 -22.22 58.57
CA LEU A 118 -61.25 -21.78 59.69
C LEU A 118 -61.97 -20.47 59.32
N ALA A 119 -63.30 -20.51 59.36
CA ALA A 119 -64.20 -19.40 59.01
C ALA A 119 -63.91 -18.06 59.74
N VAL A 120 -63.16 -18.10 60.85
CA VAL A 120 -62.76 -16.93 61.65
C VAL A 120 -61.79 -15.99 60.92
N PHE A 121 -61.04 -16.46 59.91
CA PHE A 121 -60.03 -15.66 59.19
C PHE A 121 -60.47 -15.18 57.80
N SER A 122 -61.64 -15.64 57.33
CA SER A 122 -62.27 -15.22 56.07
C SER A 122 -62.62 -13.71 55.99
N PRO A 123 -63.12 -13.05 57.07
CA PRO A 123 -63.51 -11.64 57.00
C PRO A 123 -62.37 -10.67 56.68
N VAL A 124 -61.12 -10.97 57.08
CA VAL A 124 -59.98 -10.08 56.83
C VAL A 124 -59.52 -10.12 55.38
N THR A 125 -59.54 -11.29 54.75
CA THR A 125 -59.25 -11.43 53.32
C THR A 125 -60.35 -10.79 52.47
N ALA A 126 -61.61 -10.97 52.87
CA ALA A 126 -62.75 -10.33 52.20
C ALA A 126 -62.79 -8.80 52.37
N ALA A 127 -62.33 -8.28 53.52
CA ALA A 127 -62.32 -6.84 53.82
C ALA A 127 -61.08 -6.09 53.30
N THR A 128 -59.92 -6.75 53.21
CA THR A 128 -58.63 -6.10 52.87
C THR A 128 -58.00 -6.59 51.56
N GLY A 129 -58.57 -7.63 50.94
CA GLY A 129 -58.03 -8.26 49.73
C GLY A 129 -56.72 -9.02 49.96
N ARG A 130 -56.26 -9.16 51.22
CA ARG A 130 -55.00 -9.81 51.58
C ARG A 130 -55.21 -10.82 52.72
N PRO A 131 -54.70 -12.06 52.59
CA PRO A 131 -54.86 -13.06 53.63
C PRO A 131 -54.04 -12.71 54.88
N ILE A 132 -54.42 -13.25 56.04
CA ILE A 132 -53.61 -13.09 57.27
C ILE A 132 -52.34 -13.94 57.21
N ILE A 133 -52.44 -15.14 56.65
CA ILE A 133 -51.33 -16.08 56.45
C ILE A 133 -51.31 -16.48 54.98
N GLY A 134 -50.16 -16.39 54.32
CA GLY A 134 -49.99 -16.78 52.93
C GLY A 134 -48.83 -16.04 52.25
N HIS A 135 -48.17 -16.69 51.31
CA HIS A 135 -47.11 -16.04 50.52
C HIS A 135 -47.72 -15.18 49.42
N GLY A 136 -47.01 -14.12 49.04
CA GLY A 136 -47.37 -13.31 47.88
C GLY A 136 -47.20 -14.10 46.58
N THR A 137 -48.09 -13.87 45.62
CA THR A 137 -47.98 -14.47 44.29
C THR A 137 -46.84 -13.81 43.52
N ASN A 138 -45.97 -14.61 42.88
CA ASN A 138 -44.94 -14.05 42.02
C ASN A 138 -45.57 -13.37 40.80
N GLY A 139 -44.94 -12.29 40.33
CA GLY A 139 -45.29 -11.68 39.05
C GLY A 139 -44.96 -12.63 37.90
N ALA A 140 -45.75 -12.57 36.82
CA ALA A 140 -45.51 -13.40 35.64
C ALA A 140 -44.19 -12.98 34.95
N ALA A 141 -43.34 -13.95 34.59
CA ALA A 141 -42.09 -13.67 33.89
C ALA A 141 -42.33 -13.02 32.51
N GLY A 142 -41.44 -12.12 32.11
CA GLY A 142 -41.55 -11.39 30.84
C GLY A 142 -42.65 -10.33 30.81
N THR A 143 -43.29 -9.99 31.93
CA THR A 143 -44.37 -8.99 31.97
C THR A 143 -44.01 -7.72 32.75
N GLY A 144 -42.93 -7.76 33.54
CA GLY A 144 -42.60 -6.71 34.51
C GLY A 144 -43.63 -6.58 35.65
N GLN A 145 -44.53 -7.55 35.82
CA GLN A 145 -45.56 -7.49 36.85
C GLN A 145 -44.94 -7.57 38.25
N ALA A 146 -45.36 -6.69 39.15
CA ALA A 146 -44.92 -6.72 40.54
C ALA A 146 -45.38 -8.00 41.26
N GLY A 147 -44.57 -8.48 42.20
CA GLY A 147 -44.94 -9.54 43.10
C GLY A 147 -46.03 -9.10 44.06
N GLY A 148 -47.00 -9.98 44.31
CA GLY A 148 -48.03 -9.78 45.32
C GLY A 148 -47.40 -9.70 46.71
N ASN A 149 -48.03 -8.93 47.60
CA ASN A 149 -47.58 -8.87 48.99
C ASN A 149 -47.93 -10.17 49.74
N GLY A 150 -47.09 -10.56 50.71
CA GLY A 150 -47.40 -11.62 51.65
C GLY A 150 -48.60 -11.27 52.54
N GLY A 151 -49.13 -12.29 53.23
CA GLY A 151 -50.22 -12.15 54.19
C GLY A 151 -49.83 -11.29 55.39
N TRP A 152 -50.80 -10.68 56.05
CA TRP A 152 -50.56 -9.65 57.08
C TRP A 152 -49.65 -10.10 58.24
N LEU A 153 -49.77 -11.35 58.69
CA LEU A 153 -49.02 -11.87 59.83
C LEU A 153 -47.84 -12.74 59.40
N LEU A 154 -48.08 -13.74 58.56
CA LEU A 154 -47.09 -14.73 58.15
C LEU A 154 -47.13 -14.89 56.63
N GLY A 155 -46.06 -14.51 55.96
CA GLY A 155 -45.98 -14.60 54.52
C GLY A 155 -44.81 -13.84 53.94
N SER A 156 -44.01 -14.50 53.11
CA SER A 156 -43.04 -13.79 52.27
C SER A 156 -43.76 -13.05 51.14
N GLY A 157 -43.17 -11.96 50.67
CA GLY A 157 -43.61 -11.33 49.43
C GLY A 157 -43.31 -12.22 48.23
N GLY A 158 -44.11 -12.07 47.17
CA GLY A 158 -43.84 -12.70 45.88
C GLY A 158 -42.72 -11.99 45.14
N ASN A 159 -41.96 -12.71 44.34
CA ASN A 159 -40.94 -12.11 43.48
C ASN A 159 -41.59 -11.31 42.36
N GLY A 160 -40.97 -10.20 41.95
CA GLY A 160 -41.34 -9.48 40.75
C GLY A 160 -41.06 -10.31 39.50
N GLY A 161 -41.95 -10.22 38.51
CA GLY A 161 -41.74 -10.82 37.20
C GLY A 161 -40.65 -10.09 36.43
N SER A 162 -39.84 -10.81 35.65
CA SER A 162 -38.88 -10.17 34.73
C SER A 162 -39.61 -9.32 33.67
N GLY A 163 -38.94 -8.30 33.14
CA GLY A 163 -39.44 -7.49 32.03
C GLY A 163 -39.41 -8.21 30.67
N ALA A 164 -40.33 -7.86 29.78
CA ALA A 164 -40.21 -8.09 28.33
C ALA A 164 -39.05 -7.24 27.75
N PRO A 165 -38.60 -7.46 26.50
CA PRO A 165 -37.54 -6.64 25.92
C PRO A 165 -37.79 -5.13 26.08
N GLY A 166 -36.78 -4.40 26.58
CA GLY A 166 -36.83 -2.97 26.91
C GLY A 166 -37.74 -2.57 28.08
N GLN A 167 -38.47 -3.50 28.69
CA GLN A 167 -39.37 -3.22 29.81
C GLN A 167 -38.72 -3.51 31.15
N ASN A 168 -39.08 -2.72 32.16
CA ASN A 168 -38.57 -2.88 33.51
C ASN A 168 -39.02 -4.20 34.15
N GLY A 169 -38.21 -4.71 35.06
CA GLY A 169 -38.59 -5.78 35.96
C GLY A 169 -39.60 -5.29 37.00
N GLY A 170 -40.48 -6.20 37.42
CA GLY A 170 -41.48 -5.91 38.45
C GLY A 170 -40.85 -5.80 39.82
N ASN A 171 -41.41 -4.96 40.68
CA ASN A 171 -40.97 -4.89 42.07
C ASN A 171 -41.32 -6.17 42.83
N GLY A 172 -40.49 -6.57 43.79
CA GLY A 172 -40.80 -7.62 44.74
C GLY A 172 -41.90 -7.19 45.71
N GLY A 173 -42.79 -8.11 46.04
CA GLY A 173 -43.84 -7.89 47.03
C GLY A 173 -43.28 -7.76 48.44
N SER A 174 -43.95 -6.99 49.29
CA SER A 174 -43.55 -6.88 50.70
C SER A 174 -44.02 -8.09 51.51
N ALA A 175 -43.25 -8.49 52.52
CA ALA A 175 -43.66 -9.51 53.47
C ALA A 175 -44.75 -9.02 54.45
N GLY A 176 -45.34 -9.96 55.19
CA GLY A 176 -46.14 -9.70 56.38
C GLY A 176 -45.33 -9.30 57.61
N LEU A 177 -45.92 -9.37 58.81
CA LEU A 177 -45.20 -9.17 60.08
C LEU A 177 -43.94 -10.03 60.21
N PHE A 178 -44.04 -11.28 59.74
CA PHE A 178 -42.95 -12.24 59.60
C PHE A 178 -42.84 -12.74 58.16
N GLY A 179 -41.61 -12.77 57.64
CA GLY A 179 -41.33 -13.27 56.29
C GLY A 179 -40.27 -12.45 55.56
N ARG A 180 -39.78 -12.98 54.43
CA ARG A 180 -38.83 -12.27 53.56
C ARG A 180 -39.56 -11.46 52.51
N GLY A 181 -39.07 -10.27 52.20
CA GLY A 181 -39.52 -9.53 51.03
C GLY A 181 -39.22 -10.32 49.76
N GLY A 182 -40.07 -10.18 48.75
CA GLY A 182 -39.84 -10.79 47.44
C GLY A 182 -38.70 -10.10 46.71
N ASN A 183 -37.97 -10.82 45.86
CA ASN A 183 -36.92 -10.21 45.06
C ASN A 183 -37.54 -9.39 43.92
N GLY A 184 -36.87 -8.31 43.52
CA GLY A 184 -37.19 -7.59 42.30
C GLY A 184 -36.94 -8.43 41.06
N GLY A 185 -37.77 -8.27 40.04
CA GLY A 185 -37.60 -8.90 38.75
C GLY A 185 -36.46 -8.28 37.96
N ALA A 186 -35.77 -9.05 37.13
CA ALA A 186 -34.77 -8.51 36.21
C ALA A 186 -35.42 -7.61 35.16
N GLY A 187 -34.73 -6.54 34.76
CA GLY A 187 -35.09 -5.76 33.58
C GLY A 187 -34.94 -6.58 32.31
N GLY A 188 -35.81 -6.34 31.33
CA GLY A 188 -35.73 -7.01 30.04
C GLY A 188 -34.62 -6.42 29.17
N ALA A 189 -33.92 -7.26 28.40
CA ALA A 189 -32.86 -6.82 27.51
C ALA A 189 -33.40 -5.91 26.40
N GLY A 190 -32.56 -4.99 25.92
CA GLY A 190 -32.85 -4.20 24.73
C GLY A 190 -32.93 -5.06 23.47
N THR A 191 -33.78 -4.67 22.51
CA THR A 191 -33.86 -5.35 21.22
C THR A 191 -32.64 -5.02 20.37
N ALA A 192 -32.06 -5.99 19.66
CA ALA A 192 -31.02 -5.68 18.70
C ALA A 192 -31.55 -4.80 17.56
N GLY A 193 -30.69 -3.91 17.07
CA GLY A 193 -30.91 -3.17 15.85
C GLY A 193 -30.88 -4.07 14.62
N ASN A 194 -31.62 -3.69 13.59
CA ASN A 194 -31.57 -4.35 12.30
C ASN A 194 -30.32 -3.92 11.54
N ASN A 195 -29.65 -4.88 10.93
CA ASN A 195 -28.57 -4.58 10.00
C ASN A 195 -29.10 -3.84 8.78
N GLY A 196 -28.27 -2.94 8.26
CA GLY A 196 -28.45 -2.36 6.94
C GLY A 196 -28.29 -3.40 5.84
N VAL A 197 -28.78 -3.04 4.66
CA VAL A 197 -28.70 -3.83 3.43
C VAL A 197 -28.15 -2.96 2.32
N THR A 198 -27.75 -3.54 1.20
CA THR A 198 -27.50 -2.77 -0.01
C THR A 198 -28.83 -2.23 -0.54
N GLY A 199 -28.93 -0.91 -0.65
CA GLY A 199 -30.05 -0.20 -1.26
C GLY A 199 -30.12 -0.39 -2.78
N ASN A 200 -31.27 -0.07 -3.35
CA ASN A 200 -31.48 -0.15 -4.80
C ASN A 200 -30.64 0.86 -5.60
N ASP A 201 -30.15 1.90 -4.94
CA ASP A 201 -29.19 2.87 -5.47
C ASP A 201 -27.73 2.35 -5.42
N GLY A 202 -27.51 1.14 -4.91
CA GLY A 202 -26.21 0.51 -4.76
C GLY A 202 -25.50 0.85 -3.44
N ASN A 203 -25.98 1.83 -2.68
CA ASN A 203 -25.37 2.21 -1.40
C ASN A 203 -25.83 1.30 -0.27
N GLY A 204 -24.95 0.99 0.67
CA GLY A 204 -25.30 0.39 1.95
C GLY A 204 -26.20 1.31 2.77
N THR A 205 -27.33 0.80 3.26
CA THR A 205 -28.16 1.53 4.22
C THR A 205 -27.55 1.43 5.60
N ASN A 206 -27.80 2.43 6.45
CA ASN A 206 -27.36 2.37 7.84
C ASN A 206 -28.07 1.24 8.61
N GLY A 207 -27.41 0.71 9.63
CA GLY A 207 -28.08 -0.10 10.65
C GLY A 207 -29.06 0.73 11.47
N THR A 208 -29.93 0.08 12.23
CA THR A 208 -30.78 0.76 13.22
C THR A 208 -30.20 0.62 14.62
N ALA A 209 -30.44 1.60 15.49
CA ALA A 209 -29.92 1.57 16.86
C ALA A 209 -30.46 0.35 17.64
N GLY A 210 -29.64 -0.12 18.59
CA GLY A 210 -30.07 -1.07 19.60
C GLY A 210 -31.09 -0.43 20.56
N GLY A 211 -32.08 -1.20 20.98
CA GLY A 211 -33.05 -0.77 21.98
C GLY A 211 -32.40 -0.64 23.35
N THR A 212 -32.83 0.34 24.13
CA THR A 212 -32.46 0.44 25.54
C THR A 212 -33.07 -0.71 26.34
N ALA A 213 -32.38 -1.14 27.39
CA ALA A 213 -32.87 -2.19 28.25
C ALA A 213 -33.75 -1.64 29.38
N GLY A 214 -34.58 -2.50 29.96
CA GLY A 214 -35.36 -2.19 31.13
C GLY A 214 -34.53 -2.21 32.41
N ASN A 215 -34.93 -1.40 33.38
CA ASN A 215 -34.34 -1.41 34.72
C ASN A 215 -34.78 -2.64 35.51
N GLY A 216 -33.96 -3.09 36.45
CA GLY A 216 -34.35 -4.08 37.44
C GLY A 216 -35.41 -3.52 38.40
N GLY A 217 -36.35 -4.36 38.81
CA GLY A 217 -37.36 -4.01 39.81
C GLY A 217 -36.77 -3.93 41.21
N SER A 218 -37.34 -3.10 42.08
CA SER A 218 -36.87 -3.02 43.47
C SER A 218 -37.24 -4.28 44.26
N GLY A 219 -36.43 -4.65 45.24
CA GLY A 219 -36.74 -5.68 46.22
C GLY A 219 -37.87 -5.26 47.16
N GLY A 220 -38.67 -6.23 47.60
CA GLY A 220 -39.75 -6.04 48.55
C GLY A 220 -39.25 -5.90 49.98
N SER A 221 -39.99 -5.19 50.83
CA SER A 221 -39.61 -5.02 52.23
C SER A 221 -39.77 -6.33 53.01
N GLY A 222 -38.82 -6.61 53.92
CA GLY A 222 -38.89 -7.71 54.86
C GLY A 222 -39.92 -7.48 55.97
N GLY A 223 -40.25 -8.53 56.72
CA GLY A 223 -41.21 -8.43 57.81
C GLY A 223 -40.73 -7.54 58.94
N SER A 224 -41.67 -6.79 59.55
CA SER A 224 -41.38 -5.73 60.51
C SER A 224 -40.98 -6.22 61.90
N ILE A 225 -40.98 -7.53 62.18
CA ILE A 225 -40.40 -8.12 63.40
C ILE A 225 -39.26 -9.08 63.08
N LEU A 226 -39.46 -10.01 62.14
CA LEU A 226 -38.43 -10.95 61.71
C LEU A 226 -38.56 -11.20 60.20
N GLY A 227 -37.56 -10.74 59.44
CA GLY A 227 -37.61 -10.82 57.98
C GLY A 227 -36.47 -10.07 57.32
N ARG A 228 -35.95 -10.60 56.22
CA ARG A 228 -34.96 -9.91 55.38
C ARG A 228 -35.66 -9.22 54.22
N GLY A 229 -35.12 -8.10 53.78
CA GLY A 229 -35.54 -7.47 52.52
C GLY A 229 -35.22 -8.38 51.33
N GLY A 230 -36.02 -8.29 50.27
CA GLY A 230 -35.74 -8.99 49.01
C GLY A 230 -34.62 -8.27 48.24
N SER A 231 -33.85 -8.99 47.43
CA SER A 231 -32.83 -8.35 46.59
C SER A 231 -33.46 -7.50 45.49
N GLY A 232 -32.78 -6.44 45.06
CA GLY A 232 -33.12 -5.74 43.84
C GLY A 232 -32.90 -6.63 42.61
N GLY A 233 -33.66 -6.36 41.54
CA GLY A 233 -33.48 -7.02 40.26
C GLY A 233 -32.29 -6.47 39.50
N VAL A 234 -31.61 -7.30 38.71
CA VAL A 234 -30.56 -6.82 37.80
C VAL A 234 -31.17 -6.02 36.66
N GLY A 235 -30.47 -4.99 36.19
CA GLY A 235 -30.84 -4.29 34.96
C GLY A 235 -30.68 -5.17 33.72
N GLY A 236 -31.48 -4.93 32.68
CA GLY A 236 -31.34 -5.62 31.41
C GLY A 236 -30.10 -5.16 30.64
N ALA A 237 -29.52 -6.02 29.79
CA ALA A 237 -28.45 -5.61 28.89
C ALA A 237 -29.01 -4.82 27.70
N GLY A 238 -28.32 -3.78 27.26
CA GLY A 238 -28.67 -3.00 26.08
C GLY A 238 -28.62 -3.83 24.80
N GLY A 239 -29.48 -3.49 23.83
CA GLY A 239 -29.50 -4.17 22.53
C GLY A 239 -28.28 -3.79 21.70
N ALA A 240 -27.70 -4.72 20.94
CA ALA A 240 -26.64 -4.38 20.00
C ALA A 240 -27.17 -3.46 18.89
N GLY A 241 -26.34 -2.52 18.41
CA GLY A 241 -26.63 -1.73 17.21
C GLY A 241 -26.56 -2.59 15.95
N GLY A 242 -27.40 -2.28 14.97
CA GLY A 242 -27.34 -2.93 13.66
C GLY A 242 -26.09 -2.53 12.89
N ASN A 243 -25.49 -3.49 12.18
CA ASN A 243 -24.37 -3.20 11.28
C ASN A 243 -24.83 -2.34 10.10
N GLY A 244 -23.94 -1.54 9.53
CA GLY A 244 -24.15 -0.91 8.23
C GLY A 244 -24.23 -1.93 7.11
N GLY A 245 -25.03 -1.66 6.08
CA GLY A 245 -25.05 -2.45 4.86
C GLY A 245 -23.81 -2.18 4.01
N ASN A 246 -23.38 -3.16 3.22
CA ASN A 246 -22.27 -2.95 2.29
C ASN A 246 -22.75 -2.24 1.01
N GLY A 247 -21.89 -1.42 0.43
CA GLY A 247 -22.08 -0.89 -0.92
C GLY A 247 -21.93 -1.99 -1.97
N ALA A 248 -22.67 -1.88 -3.06
CA ALA A 248 -22.53 -2.76 -4.21
C ALA A 248 -21.31 -2.38 -5.05
N ASP A 249 -20.66 -3.37 -5.64
CA ASP A 249 -19.68 -3.13 -6.69
C ASP A 249 -20.35 -2.45 -7.90
N GLY A 250 -19.61 -1.54 -8.51
CA GLY A 250 -19.99 -0.89 -9.75
C GLY A 250 -20.02 -1.85 -10.93
N ALA A 251 -21.01 -1.69 -11.80
CA ALA A 251 -21.11 -2.52 -13.01
C ALA A 251 -19.91 -2.28 -13.93
N ALA A 252 -19.34 -3.35 -14.48
CA ALA A 252 -18.31 -3.22 -15.52
C ALA A 252 -18.90 -2.55 -16.78
N GLY A 253 -18.09 -1.73 -17.42
CA GLY A 253 -18.37 -1.13 -18.70
C GLY A 253 -18.47 -2.19 -19.80
N THR A 254 -19.37 -1.96 -20.75
CA THR A 254 -19.58 -2.90 -21.85
C THR A 254 -18.43 -2.81 -22.85
N ASN A 255 -17.83 -3.94 -23.20
CA ASN A 255 -16.88 -3.97 -24.32
C ASN A 255 -17.58 -3.55 -25.62
N ALA A 256 -16.85 -2.82 -26.46
CA ALA A 256 -17.31 -2.47 -27.78
C ALA A 256 -17.48 -3.72 -28.65
N THR A 257 -18.46 -3.68 -29.55
CA THR A 257 -18.67 -4.75 -30.53
C THR A 257 -17.44 -4.88 -31.42
N ILE A 258 -16.95 -6.10 -31.63
CA ILE A 258 -15.79 -6.39 -32.50
C ILE A 258 -16.00 -5.77 -33.89
N ASN A 259 -14.93 -5.17 -34.45
CA ASN A 259 -14.92 -4.51 -35.77
C ASN A 259 -15.82 -3.27 -35.90
N SER A 260 -16.37 -2.74 -34.82
CA SER A 260 -17.23 -1.55 -34.88
C SER A 260 -16.48 -0.22 -34.92
N GLY A 261 -15.23 -0.18 -34.46
CA GLY A 261 -14.50 1.07 -34.23
C GLY A 261 -15.00 1.86 -33.01
N ASN A 262 -15.96 1.34 -32.24
CA ASN A 262 -16.56 2.07 -31.13
C ASN A 262 -15.73 1.95 -29.85
N ALA A 263 -15.83 2.97 -29.00
CA ALA A 263 -15.25 2.96 -27.67
C ALA A 263 -15.96 1.96 -26.74
N GLY A 264 -15.22 1.44 -25.77
CA GLY A 264 -15.78 0.69 -24.66
C GLY A 264 -16.59 1.60 -23.73
N GLY A 265 -17.57 1.02 -23.04
CA GLY A 265 -18.35 1.73 -22.03
C GLY A 265 -17.52 1.97 -20.76
N ASN A 266 -17.77 3.06 -20.05
CA ASN A 266 -17.17 3.30 -18.74
C ASN A 266 -17.75 2.35 -17.69
N GLY A 267 -16.98 2.07 -16.64
CA GLY A 267 -17.49 1.40 -15.44
C GLY A 267 -18.51 2.26 -14.69
N GLY A 268 -19.36 1.62 -13.89
CA GLY A 268 -20.22 2.27 -12.90
C GLY A 268 -19.47 2.46 -11.57
N ALA A 269 -19.79 3.51 -10.82
CA ALA A 269 -19.20 3.74 -9.50
C ALA A 269 -19.61 2.65 -8.50
N GLY A 270 -18.70 2.34 -7.56
CA GLY A 270 -19.03 1.53 -6.40
C GLY A 270 -19.94 2.29 -5.43
N GLY A 271 -20.87 1.57 -4.79
CA GLY A 271 -21.74 2.14 -3.77
C GLY A 271 -21.00 2.37 -2.45
N ASN A 272 -21.41 3.38 -1.70
CA ASN A 272 -20.84 3.63 -0.37
C ASN A 272 -21.36 2.63 0.65
N GLY A 273 -20.55 2.27 1.65
CA GLY A 273 -20.97 1.51 2.80
C GLY A 273 -21.87 2.32 3.73
N GLY A 274 -22.83 1.63 4.38
CA GLY A 274 -23.71 2.22 5.37
C GLY A 274 -23.04 2.33 6.74
N ASN A 275 -23.51 3.24 7.57
CA ASN A 275 -23.01 3.38 8.93
C ASN A 275 -23.57 2.28 9.84
N GLY A 276 -22.72 1.77 10.74
CA GLY A 276 -23.17 1.02 11.90
C GLY A 276 -23.94 1.92 12.86
N ALA A 277 -24.91 1.35 13.58
CA ALA A 277 -25.73 2.10 14.52
C ALA A 277 -25.26 1.93 15.96
N ALA A 278 -25.62 2.88 16.82
CA ALA A 278 -25.29 2.80 18.24
C ALA A 278 -25.93 1.59 18.93
N GLY A 279 -25.23 1.02 19.90
CA GLY A 279 -25.81 0.09 20.86
C GLY A 279 -26.77 0.79 21.81
N GLY A 280 -27.72 0.05 22.35
CA GLY A 280 -28.66 0.55 23.36
C GLY A 280 -28.03 0.58 24.75
N ASP A 281 -28.51 1.48 25.61
CA ASP A 281 -28.05 1.54 27.00
C ASP A 281 -28.53 0.34 27.82
N GLY A 282 -27.68 -0.10 28.75
CA GLY A 282 -28.03 -1.06 29.78
C GLY A 282 -28.97 -0.46 30.83
N GLY A 283 -29.84 -1.29 31.38
CA GLY A 283 -30.80 -0.90 32.40
C GLY A 283 -30.14 -0.74 33.76
N ASN A 284 -30.66 0.15 34.59
CA ASN A 284 -30.19 0.29 35.96
C ASN A 284 -30.62 -0.92 36.81
N GLY A 285 -29.83 -1.24 37.82
CA GLY A 285 -30.21 -2.23 38.83
C GLY A 285 -31.29 -1.69 39.76
N GLY A 286 -32.17 -2.58 40.23
CA GLY A 286 -33.19 -2.25 41.22
C GLY A 286 -32.59 -2.10 42.62
N ALA A 287 -33.17 -1.23 43.44
CA ALA A 287 -32.76 -1.11 44.85
C ALA A 287 -33.15 -2.36 45.65
N GLY A 288 -32.35 -2.75 46.64
CA GLY A 288 -32.67 -3.77 47.61
C GLY A 288 -33.84 -3.38 48.52
N GLY A 289 -34.60 -4.38 48.96
CA GLY A 289 -35.72 -4.20 49.88
C GLY A 289 -35.24 -3.86 51.28
N THR A 290 -35.99 -3.03 52.01
CA THR A 290 -35.63 -2.63 53.38
C THR A 290 -36.04 -3.67 54.42
N SER A 291 -35.44 -3.64 55.60
CA SER A 291 -35.89 -4.41 56.77
C SER A 291 -35.61 -3.62 58.06
N ALA A 292 -36.52 -3.71 59.04
CA ALA A 292 -36.42 -3.01 60.31
C ALA A 292 -35.51 -3.74 61.34
N PHE A 293 -35.50 -5.07 61.32
CA PHE A 293 -34.76 -5.90 62.30
C PHE A 293 -33.99 -7.06 61.65
N GLY A 294 -34.05 -7.22 60.33
CA GLY A 294 -33.24 -8.15 59.55
C GLY A 294 -32.32 -7.42 58.57
N SER A 295 -31.53 -8.17 57.80
CA SER A 295 -30.69 -7.55 56.77
C SER A 295 -31.55 -6.97 55.63
N ALA A 296 -31.17 -5.78 55.16
CA ALA A 296 -31.68 -5.27 53.88
C ALA A 296 -31.31 -6.23 52.73
N GLY A 297 -32.10 -6.17 51.67
CA GLY A 297 -31.75 -6.83 50.43
C GLY A 297 -30.56 -6.15 49.77
N VAL A 298 -29.77 -6.92 49.02
CA VAL A 298 -28.72 -6.35 48.19
C VAL A 298 -29.33 -5.62 46.99
N ASP A 299 -28.68 -4.55 46.57
CA ASP A 299 -29.02 -3.86 45.33
C ASP A 299 -28.73 -4.75 44.12
N GLY A 300 -29.53 -4.60 43.07
CA GLY A 300 -29.28 -5.20 41.78
C GLY A 300 -28.11 -4.51 41.07
N ALA A 301 -27.33 -5.29 40.32
CA ALA A 301 -26.35 -4.75 39.39
C ALA A 301 -27.05 -4.08 38.20
N GLY A 302 -26.41 -3.06 37.63
CA GLY A 302 -26.80 -2.52 36.32
C GLY A 302 -26.51 -3.53 35.21
N GLY A 303 -27.22 -3.40 34.09
CA GLY A 303 -26.98 -4.20 32.89
C GLY A 303 -25.90 -3.59 32.01
N HIS A 304 -25.20 -4.42 31.24
CA HIS A 304 -24.20 -3.95 30.29
C HIS A 304 -24.82 -3.14 29.15
N GLY A 305 -24.07 -2.16 28.63
CA GLY A 305 -24.43 -1.48 27.39
C GLY A 305 -24.35 -2.44 26.20
N GLY A 306 -25.17 -2.19 25.17
CA GLY A 306 -25.12 -2.94 23.93
C GLY A 306 -23.94 -2.51 23.07
N ASN A 307 -23.32 -3.44 22.33
CA ASN A 307 -22.24 -3.07 21.40
C ASN A 307 -22.80 -2.26 20.23
N GLY A 308 -22.00 -1.33 19.70
CA GLY A 308 -22.29 -0.65 18.44
C GLY A 308 -22.21 -1.59 17.24
N GLY A 309 -22.93 -1.25 16.18
CA GLY A 309 -22.89 -1.97 14.91
C GLY A 309 -21.63 -1.65 14.13
N ASN A 310 -21.12 -2.62 13.37
CA ASN A 310 -19.98 -2.42 12.49
C ASN A 310 -20.34 -1.49 11.32
N ALA A 311 -19.34 -0.79 10.79
CA ALA A 311 -19.45 -0.11 9.50
C ALA A 311 -19.70 -1.11 8.36
N GLY A 312 -20.41 -0.66 7.32
CA GLY A 312 -20.46 -1.37 6.05
C GLY A 312 -19.28 -1.02 5.15
N ASP A 313 -18.85 -1.97 4.33
CA ASP A 313 -17.77 -1.77 3.38
C ASP A 313 -18.24 -0.99 2.15
N GLY A 314 -17.34 -0.22 1.53
CA GLY A 314 -17.58 0.40 0.23
C GLY A 314 -17.43 -0.62 -0.91
N GLY A 315 -18.26 -0.52 -1.95
CA GLY A 315 -18.17 -1.37 -3.13
C GLY A 315 -17.06 -0.92 -4.09
N ASN A 316 -16.45 -1.84 -4.83
CA ASN A 316 -15.43 -1.50 -5.82
C ASN A 316 -16.01 -0.74 -7.02
N GLY A 317 -15.21 0.09 -7.65
CA GLY A 317 -15.56 0.69 -8.93
C GLY A 317 -15.59 -0.34 -10.04
N GLY A 318 -16.52 -0.20 -10.98
CA GLY A 318 -16.58 -1.04 -12.16
C GLY A 318 -15.41 -0.77 -13.11
N ASN A 319 -14.88 -1.83 -13.72
CA ASN A 319 -13.85 -1.71 -14.75
C ASN A 319 -14.43 -1.09 -16.03
N GLY A 320 -13.62 -0.35 -16.77
CA GLY A 320 -13.96 0.10 -18.11
C GLY A 320 -13.97 -1.04 -19.13
N GLY A 321 -14.86 -0.95 -20.12
CA GLY A 321 -14.93 -1.89 -21.23
C GLY A 321 -13.84 -1.64 -22.26
N SER A 322 -13.41 -2.67 -22.99
CA SER A 322 -12.43 -2.49 -24.07
C SER A 322 -13.05 -1.83 -25.31
N GLY A 323 -12.28 -0.99 -25.99
CA GLY A 323 -12.61 -0.47 -27.32
C GLY A 323 -12.41 -1.52 -28.41
N ALA A 324 -12.94 -1.26 -29.61
CA ALA A 324 -12.81 -2.14 -30.76
C ALA A 324 -12.14 -1.46 -31.96
N GLY A 325 -11.32 -2.20 -32.69
CA GLY A 325 -10.89 -1.84 -34.05
C GLY A 325 -12.02 -1.88 -35.06
N GLY A 326 -11.72 -1.52 -36.30
CA GLY A 326 -12.66 -1.53 -37.43
C GLY A 326 -13.55 -0.30 -37.49
N GLY A 327 -14.74 -0.43 -38.08
CA GLY A 327 -15.58 0.72 -38.41
C GLY A 327 -14.98 1.60 -39.50
N SER A 328 -15.51 2.82 -39.63
CA SER A 328 -15.07 3.81 -40.64
C SER A 328 -14.10 4.86 -40.09
N GLY A 329 -13.83 4.85 -38.78
CA GLY A 329 -12.98 5.83 -38.11
C GLY A 329 -11.50 5.59 -38.37
N ALA A 330 -10.71 6.67 -38.41
CA ALA A 330 -9.25 6.59 -38.58
C ALA A 330 -8.52 6.06 -37.33
N THR A 331 -9.17 6.09 -36.17
CA THR A 331 -8.68 5.56 -34.90
C THR A 331 -9.66 4.52 -34.40
N ALA A 332 -9.15 3.41 -33.86
CA ALA A 332 -9.94 2.41 -33.20
C ALA A 332 -10.55 2.99 -31.91
N GLY A 333 -11.61 2.33 -31.43
CA GLY A 333 -12.32 2.81 -30.25
C GLY A 333 -11.44 2.86 -29.01
N ALA A 334 -11.58 3.92 -28.22
CA ALA A 334 -10.93 4.01 -26.92
C ALA A 334 -11.45 2.95 -25.94
N GLY A 335 -10.63 2.57 -24.97
CA GLY A 335 -11.10 1.90 -23.77
C GLY A 335 -12.01 2.82 -22.95
N GLY A 336 -13.00 2.25 -22.29
CA GLY A 336 -13.81 2.97 -21.32
C GLY A 336 -13.00 3.20 -20.04
N ASN A 337 -13.33 4.25 -19.30
CA ASN A 337 -12.66 4.52 -18.03
C ASN A 337 -13.18 3.58 -16.94
N GLY A 338 -12.28 3.20 -16.03
CA GLY A 338 -12.65 2.63 -14.75
C GLY A 338 -13.38 3.65 -13.89
N ALA A 339 -14.20 3.18 -12.96
CA ALA A 339 -14.98 4.05 -12.09
C ALA A 339 -14.42 4.10 -10.67
N ARG A 340 -14.84 5.12 -9.93
CA ARG A 340 -14.44 5.31 -8.54
C ARG A 340 -15.03 4.22 -7.62
N GLY A 341 -14.25 3.75 -6.65
CA GLY A 341 -14.72 2.90 -5.55
C GLY A 341 -15.53 3.67 -4.49
N GLY A 342 -16.46 2.98 -3.81
CA GLY A 342 -17.29 3.56 -2.77
C GLY A 342 -16.54 3.76 -1.46
N ASP A 343 -16.94 4.77 -0.69
CA ASP A 343 -16.42 5.01 0.65
C ASP A 343 -16.98 3.99 1.65
N HIS A 344 -16.22 3.66 2.68
CA HIS A 344 -16.72 2.82 3.76
C HIS A 344 -17.58 3.61 4.75
N GLY A 345 -18.46 2.92 5.48
CA GLY A 345 -19.28 3.51 6.53
C GLY A 345 -18.52 3.77 7.82
N ILE A 346 -19.17 4.47 8.76
CA ILE A 346 -18.64 4.72 10.10
C ILE A 346 -19.19 3.67 11.08
N ALA A 347 -18.37 3.22 12.02
CA ALA A 347 -18.82 2.30 13.07
C ALA A 347 -19.77 2.99 14.07
N GLY A 348 -20.72 2.22 14.60
CA GLY A 348 -21.62 2.69 15.65
C GLY A 348 -20.93 2.70 17.01
N GLU A 349 -21.32 3.64 17.87
CA GLU A 349 -20.85 3.69 19.26
C GLU A 349 -21.47 2.57 20.11
N GLY A 350 -20.78 2.15 21.17
CA GLY A 350 -21.39 1.30 22.18
C GLY A 350 -22.38 2.07 23.05
N GLY A 351 -23.42 1.39 23.54
CA GLY A 351 -24.35 1.95 24.52
C GLY A 351 -23.73 2.00 25.91
N ASN A 352 -24.25 2.87 26.78
CA ASN A 352 -23.72 3.00 28.14
C ASN A 352 -24.15 1.83 29.03
N GLY A 353 -23.32 1.44 29.97
CA GLY A 353 -23.68 0.51 31.03
C GLY A 353 -24.63 1.14 32.04
N GLY A 354 -25.57 0.34 32.53
CA GLY A 354 -26.50 0.75 33.57
C GLY A 354 -25.84 0.87 34.94
N VAL A 355 -26.43 1.67 35.82
CA VAL A 355 -25.95 1.88 37.18
C VAL A 355 -26.66 0.90 38.12
N GLY A 356 -25.90 0.12 38.90
CA GLY A 356 -26.46 -0.70 39.98
C GLY A 356 -27.06 0.14 41.10
N GLY A 357 -27.96 -0.42 41.91
CA GLY A 357 -28.63 0.32 42.98
C GLY A 357 -27.66 0.91 44.04
N GLY A 358 -26.47 0.33 44.16
CA GLY A 358 -25.37 0.83 45.01
C GLY A 358 -24.44 1.85 44.34
N GLY A 359 -24.73 2.29 43.11
CA GLY A 359 -23.97 3.31 42.36
C GLY A 359 -22.86 2.80 41.45
N THR A 360 -22.59 1.49 41.41
CA THR A 360 -21.57 0.90 40.53
C THR A 360 -22.05 0.83 39.08
N HIS A 361 -21.29 1.38 38.14
CA HIS A 361 -21.62 1.33 36.71
C HIS A 361 -21.22 -0.03 36.11
N ALA A 362 -22.13 -0.62 35.35
CA ALA A 362 -21.80 -1.77 34.52
C ALA A 362 -20.94 -1.34 33.33
N ALA A 363 -20.27 -2.29 32.68
CA ALA A 363 -19.46 -2.00 31.50
C ALA A 363 -20.32 -1.42 30.36
N ASP A 364 -19.79 -0.39 29.72
CA ASP A 364 -20.30 0.12 28.45
C ASP A 364 -20.11 -0.92 27.34
N GLY A 365 -20.94 -0.81 26.30
CA GLY A 365 -20.76 -1.57 25.08
C GLY A 365 -19.52 -1.14 24.33
N THR A 366 -18.92 -2.04 23.56
CA THR A 366 -17.83 -1.66 22.66
C THR A 366 -18.38 -0.93 21.45
N ALA A 367 -17.64 0.02 20.91
CA ALA A 367 -17.91 0.52 19.56
C ALA A 367 -17.82 -0.63 18.54
N GLY A 368 -18.54 -0.49 17.43
CA GLY A 368 -18.42 -1.39 16.31
C GLY A 368 -17.05 -1.30 15.65
N SER A 369 -16.72 -2.29 14.83
CA SER A 369 -15.52 -2.25 14.01
C SER A 369 -15.69 -1.25 12.87
N THR A 370 -14.66 -0.41 12.67
CA THR A 370 -14.52 0.37 11.43
C THR A 370 -14.19 -0.58 10.28
N ALA A 371 -14.71 -0.31 9.09
CA ALA A 371 -14.27 -1.02 7.90
C ALA A 371 -12.78 -0.77 7.67
N THR A 372 -12.05 -1.79 7.25
CA THR A 372 -10.59 -1.70 7.07
C THR A 372 -10.20 -1.03 5.76
N SER A 373 -11.11 -0.96 4.80
CA SER A 373 -10.91 -0.29 3.51
C SER A 373 -12.24 0.02 2.84
N GLY A 374 -12.30 1.13 2.11
CA GLY A 374 -13.33 1.39 1.11
C GLY A 374 -13.10 0.55 -0.15
N GLY A 375 -13.95 0.76 -1.15
CA GLY A 375 -13.86 0.07 -2.42
C GLY A 375 -12.64 0.49 -3.22
N GLY A 376 -12.02 -0.46 -3.91
CA GLY A 376 -10.97 -0.17 -4.88
C GLY A 376 -11.52 0.52 -6.13
N GLY A 377 -10.68 1.28 -6.82
CA GLY A 377 -11.02 1.85 -8.11
C GLY A 377 -11.06 0.79 -9.21
N GLY A 378 -11.98 0.93 -10.17
CA GLY A 378 -12.07 0.04 -11.33
C GLY A 378 -10.90 0.26 -12.30
N ALA A 379 -10.42 -0.78 -12.95
CA ALA A 379 -9.39 -0.64 -13.97
C ALA A 379 -9.95 0.01 -15.25
N GLY A 380 -9.12 0.78 -15.97
CA GLY A 380 -9.43 1.26 -17.30
C GLY A 380 -9.51 0.13 -18.33
N GLY A 381 -10.37 0.29 -19.32
CA GLY A 381 -10.48 -0.66 -20.43
C GLY A 381 -9.36 -0.47 -21.45
N ASN A 382 -8.98 -1.53 -22.15
CA ASN A 382 -7.97 -1.41 -23.21
C ASN A 382 -8.53 -0.70 -24.44
N GLY A 383 -7.66 0.07 -25.12
CA GLY A 383 -7.94 0.62 -26.43
C GLY A 383 -8.08 -0.47 -27.50
N GLY A 384 -8.91 -0.22 -28.50
CA GLY A 384 -9.11 -1.13 -29.61
C GLY A 384 -7.87 -1.23 -30.49
N ASN A 385 -7.50 -2.44 -30.90
CA ASN A 385 -6.43 -2.62 -31.88
C ASN A 385 -6.90 -2.15 -33.26
N GLY A 386 -6.14 -1.27 -33.88
CA GLY A 386 -6.34 -0.82 -35.25
C GLY A 386 -6.28 -1.97 -36.25
N VAL A 387 -7.11 -1.87 -37.29
CA VAL A 387 -7.11 -2.79 -38.43
C VAL A 387 -6.76 -2.05 -39.71
N GLN A 388 -6.56 -2.78 -40.81
CA GLN A 388 -6.53 -2.16 -42.13
C GLN A 388 -7.96 -1.82 -42.57
N LEU A 389 -8.20 -0.55 -42.91
CA LEU A 389 -9.49 -0.06 -43.39
C LEU A 389 -9.69 -0.43 -44.87
N ALA A 390 -10.95 -0.40 -45.33
CA ALA A 390 -11.30 -0.66 -46.73
C ALA A 390 -10.65 0.34 -47.72
N SER A 391 -10.22 1.52 -47.23
CA SER A 391 -9.43 2.49 -47.99
C SER A 391 -7.98 2.04 -48.22
N GLY A 392 -7.54 0.96 -47.58
CA GLY A 392 -6.14 0.54 -47.52
C GLY A 392 -5.32 1.25 -46.45
N ALA A 393 -5.87 2.24 -45.73
CA ALA A 393 -5.16 2.90 -44.64
C ALA A 393 -5.10 1.99 -43.39
N GLY A 394 -3.99 2.03 -42.66
CA GLY A 394 -3.96 1.52 -41.29
C GLY A 394 -4.84 2.40 -40.39
N GLN A 395 -5.58 1.79 -39.48
CA GLN A 395 -6.31 2.49 -38.43
C GLN A 395 -5.41 2.66 -37.21
N ALA A 396 -5.33 3.85 -36.62
CA ALA A 396 -4.57 4.06 -35.38
C ALA A 396 -5.18 3.25 -34.23
N GLY A 397 -4.35 2.81 -33.29
CA GLY A 397 -4.81 2.15 -32.08
C GLY A 397 -5.66 3.09 -31.21
N GLY A 398 -6.66 2.54 -30.54
CA GLY A 398 -7.46 3.29 -29.59
C GLY A 398 -6.66 3.59 -28.32
N VAL A 399 -6.94 4.71 -27.65
CA VAL A 399 -6.34 4.99 -26.34
C VAL A 399 -6.91 4.04 -25.28
N GLY A 400 -6.09 3.63 -24.32
CA GLY A 400 -6.56 2.97 -23.10
C GLY A 400 -7.39 3.91 -22.25
N GLY A 401 -8.38 3.37 -21.52
CA GLY A 401 -9.17 4.14 -20.57
C GLY A 401 -8.41 4.38 -19.28
N ASP A 402 -8.72 5.48 -18.59
CA ASP A 402 -8.11 5.77 -17.30
C ASP A 402 -8.62 4.81 -16.21
N GLY A 403 -7.78 4.51 -15.23
CA GLY A 403 -8.17 3.83 -14.00
C GLY A 403 -9.04 4.71 -13.12
N GLY A 404 -9.95 4.09 -12.39
CA GLY A 404 -10.82 4.77 -11.44
C GLY A 404 -10.11 5.06 -10.12
N ASN A 405 -10.47 6.16 -9.48
CA ASN A 405 -9.98 6.47 -8.14
C ASN A 405 -10.50 5.47 -7.11
N SER A 406 -9.81 5.30 -6.00
CA SER A 406 -10.34 4.49 -4.90
C SER A 406 -11.43 5.23 -4.11
N GLY A 407 -12.20 4.49 -3.33
CA GLY A 407 -12.86 5.03 -2.16
C GLY A 407 -11.89 5.16 -0.99
N SER A 408 -12.38 5.68 0.13
CA SER A 408 -11.61 5.90 1.37
C SER A 408 -10.84 4.66 1.83
N SER A 409 -9.52 4.71 1.82
CA SER A 409 -8.60 3.59 2.16
C SER A 409 -8.64 2.38 1.22
N GLY A 410 -9.08 2.57 -0.02
CA GLY A 410 -9.00 1.58 -1.09
C GLY A 410 -7.76 1.79 -1.98
N ASN A 411 -7.39 0.79 -2.78
CA ASN A 411 -6.40 0.97 -3.85
C ASN A 411 -7.06 1.49 -5.12
N ALA A 412 -6.37 2.34 -5.87
CA ALA A 412 -6.91 2.87 -7.12
C ALA A 412 -6.74 1.88 -8.29
N GLY A 413 -7.54 2.08 -9.33
CA GLY A 413 -7.55 1.24 -10.52
C GLY A 413 -6.38 1.55 -11.45
N ALA A 414 -5.84 0.52 -12.12
CA ALA A 414 -4.84 0.73 -13.16
C ALA A 414 -5.46 1.30 -14.45
N GLY A 415 -4.68 2.05 -15.22
CA GLY A 415 -5.05 2.47 -16.57
C GLY A 415 -5.04 1.29 -17.55
N GLY A 416 -5.87 1.37 -18.58
CA GLY A 416 -5.94 0.37 -19.64
C GLY A 416 -4.81 0.53 -20.67
N ASP A 417 -4.42 -0.55 -21.33
CA ASP A 417 -3.40 -0.50 -22.36
C ASP A 417 -3.94 0.18 -23.63
N GLY A 418 -3.08 0.90 -24.34
CA GLY A 418 -3.36 1.42 -25.67
C GLY A 418 -3.41 0.31 -26.72
N GLY A 419 -4.28 0.47 -27.72
CA GLY A 419 -4.42 -0.48 -28.81
C GLY A 419 -3.26 -0.41 -29.80
N THR A 420 -2.93 -1.52 -30.45
CA THR A 420 -1.89 -1.53 -31.50
C THR A 420 -2.37 -0.80 -32.75
N GLY A 421 -1.49 -0.10 -33.46
CA GLY A 421 -1.79 0.48 -34.76
C GLY A 421 -1.98 -0.58 -35.84
N GLY A 422 -2.91 -0.32 -36.77
CA GLY A 422 -3.21 -1.20 -37.88
C GLY A 422 -2.14 -1.13 -38.99
N PRO A 423 -1.93 -2.23 -39.74
CA PRO A 423 -0.97 -2.25 -40.83
C PRO A 423 -1.44 -1.37 -42.01
N GLY A 424 -0.49 -0.70 -42.66
CA GLY A 424 -0.72 0.00 -43.92
C GLY A 424 -1.04 -0.96 -45.08
N GLY A 425 -1.77 -0.48 -46.08
CA GLY A 425 -2.15 -1.27 -47.27
C GLY A 425 -1.37 -0.91 -48.52
N SER A 426 -1.55 -1.72 -49.55
CA SER A 426 -0.74 -1.67 -50.77
C SER A 426 -0.79 -0.33 -51.52
N ASP A 427 -1.85 0.47 -51.34
CA ASP A 427 -2.10 1.74 -52.04
C ASP A 427 -2.14 2.99 -51.12
N VAL A 428 -2.22 2.83 -49.79
CA VAL A 428 -2.32 3.95 -48.81
C VAL A 428 -1.28 3.81 -47.70
N ARG A 429 -0.55 4.90 -47.49
CA ARG A 429 0.91 4.91 -47.45
C ARG A 429 1.56 5.32 -46.12
N VAL A 430 1.09 4.82 -44.96
CA VAL A 430 1.78 4.90 -43.65
C VAL A 430 1.22 3.79 -42.74
N GLY A 431 2.06 3.12 -41.93
CA GLY A 431 1.57 2.26 -40.83
C GLY A 431 0.96 3.13 -39.73
N ALA A 432 -0.18 2.75 -39.14
CA ALA A 432 -0.85 3.66 -38.21
C ALA A 432 -0.24 3.62 -36.81
N ASP A 433 -0.33 4.73 -36.08
CA ASP A 433 0.25 4.83 -34.74
C ASP A 433 -0.47 3.93 -33.73
N GLY A 434 0.26 3.51 -32.70
CA GLY A 434 -0.31 2.87 -31.52
C GLY A 434 -1.07 3.88 -30.64
N GLY A 435 -2.09 3.40 -29.95
CA GLY A 435 -2.82 4.20 -28.98
C GLY A 435 -2.03 4.41 -27.69
N ALA A 436 -2.21 5.54 -27.02
CA ALA A 436 -1.62 5.75 -25.70
C ALA A 436 -2.28 4.85 -24.65
N GLY A 437 -1.53 4.48 -23.61
CA GLY A 437 -2.09 3.86 -22.40
C GLY A 437 -2.87 4.88 -21.57
N GLY A 438 -3.88 4.41 -20.83
CA GLY A 438 -4.64 5.22 -19.89
C GLY A 438 -3.85 5.48 -18.60
N ASN A 439 -4.16 6.56 -17.90
CA ASN A 439 -3.52 6.86 -16.61
C ASN A 439 -4.07 5.94 -15.51
N GLY A 440 -3.28 5.67 -14.48
CA GLY A 440 -3.78 5.06 -13.25
C GLY A 440 -4.63 6.02 -12.43
N GLY A 441 -5.57 5.49 -11.67
CA GLY A 441 -6.41 6.28 -10.76
C GLY A 441 -5.66 6.70 -9.50
N ASP A 442 -6.18 7.72 -8.82
CA ASP A 442 -5.66 8.21 -7.55
C ASP A 442 -6.27 7.46 -6.36
N ALA A 443 -5.47 7.21 -5.34
CA ALA A 443 -5.97 6.69 -4.07
C ALA A 443 -6.53 7.82 -3.20
N GLU A 444 -7.54 7.49 -2.40
CA GLU A 444 -8.12 8.37 -1.39
C GLU A 444 -7.98 7.71 -0.01
N GLY A 445 -7.43 8.41 0.99
CA GLY A 445 -7.29 7.88 2.35
C GLY A 445 -5.98 7.10 2.53
N HIS A 446 -6.04 5.83 2.94
CA HIS A 446 -4.88 4.92 3.03
C HIS A 446 -4.88 3.92 1.87
N GLY A 447 -4.22 4.25 0.76
CA GLY A 447 -4.23 3.41 -0.44
C GLY A 447 -3.14 3.72 -1.46
N ASN A 448 -2.79 2.73 -2.28
CA ASN A 448 -1.80 2.89 -3.35
C ASN A 448 -2.45 3.44 -4.63
N GLY A 449 -1.72 4.31 -5.32
CA GLY A 449 -2.10 4.81 -6.64
C GLY A 449 -2.06 3.71 -7.70
N GLY A 450 -2.92 3.84 -8.72
CA GLY A 450 -3.03 2.86 -9.80
C GLY A 450 -1.87 2.99 -10.78
N ASN A 451 -1.42 1.88 -11.37
CA ASN A 451 -0.39 1.94 -12.42
C ASN A 451 -0.96 2.53 -13.72
N GLY A 452 -0.12 3.23 -14.49
CA GLY A 452 -0.46 3.62 -15.86
C GLY A 452 -0.48 2.42 -16.81
N GLY A 453 -1.35 2.46 -17.81
CA GLY A 453 -1.42 1.46 -18.87
C GLY A 453 -0.29 1.61 -19.89
N ASN A 454 0.07 0.55 -20.59
CA ASN A 454 1.14 0.61 -21.59
C ASN A 454 0.64 1.24 -22.90
N GLY A 455 1.55 1.88 -23.64
CA GLY A 455 1.27 2.33 -25.00
C GLY A 455 1.19 1.15 -25.97
N GLY A 456 0.29 1.26 -26.94
CA GLY A 456 0.16 0.28 -28.02
C GLY A 456 1.31 0.39 -29.03
N SER A 457 1.70 -0.72 -29.64
CA SER A 457 2.74 -0.70 -30.68
C SER A 457 2.22 -0.05 -31.97
N GLY A 458 3.09 0.65 -32.70
CA GLY A 458 2.80 1.17 -34.03
C GLY A 458 2.59 0.04 -35.07
N GLY A 459 1.74 0.31 -36.05
CA GLY A 459 1.43 -0.59 -37.16
C GLY A 459 2.55 -0.66 -38.19
N SER A 460 2.69 -1.81 -38.84
CA SER A 460 3.71 -1.98 -39.89
C SER A 460 3.38 -1.19 -41.16
N GLY A 461 4.36 -0.52 -41.74
CA GLY A 461 4.29 0.09 -43.08
C GLY A 461 4.66 -0.90 -44.19
N LEU A 462 4.15 -0.73 -45.42
CA LEU A 462 4.46 -1.58 -46.58
C LEU A 462 5.10 -0.75 -47.72
N SER A 463 6.08 -1.34 -48.43
CA SER A 463 6.69 -0.81 -49.68
C SER A 463 7.57 0.45 -49.58
N THR A 464 6.99 1.65 -49.40
CA THR A 464 7.70 2.94 -49.46
C THR A 464 7.64 3.75 -48.16
N ASP A 465 7.03 3.20 -47.11
CA ASP A 465 6.37 4.03 -46.10
C ASP A 465 6.88 3.84 -44.67
N THR A 466 6.69 4.87 -43.86
CA THR A 466 7.11 4.85 -42.46
C THR A 466 6.23 3.91 -41.65
N GLY A 467 6.83 3.13 -40.75
CA GLY A 467 6.06 2.43 -39.71
C GLY A 467 5.37 3.44 -38.80
N GLY A 468 4.24 3.05 -38.20
CA GLY A 468 3.54 3.92 -37.25
C GLY A 468 4.34 4.09 -35.98
N ASP A 469 4.20 5.22 -35.30
CA ASP A 469 4.84 5.45 -34.01
C ASP A 469 4.17 4.60 -32.92
N GLY A 470 4.92 4.21 -31.90
CA GLY A 470 4.37 3.59 -30.70
C GLY A 470 3.61 4.61 -29.84
N GLY A 471 2.54 4.17 -29.19
CA GLY A 471 1.78 5.00 -28.27
C GLY A 471 2.55 5.29 -26.98
N ALA A 472 2.27 6.42 -26.33
CA ALA A 472 2.86 6.71 -25.02
C ALA A 472 2.28 5.79 -23.93
N GLY A 473 3.07 5.46 -22.91
CA GLY A 473 2.57 4.87 -21.67
C GLY A 473 1.77 5.90 -20.87
N GLY A 474 0.76 5.43 -20.13
CA GLY A 474 -0.02 6.26 -19.23
C GLY A 474 0.73 6.54 -17.93
N ASN A 475 0.37 7.62 -17.24
CA ASN A 475 1.00 7.99 -15.98
C ASN A 475 0.47 7.13 -14.83
N GLY A 476 1.31 6.87 -13.82
CA GLY A 476 0.86 6.29 -12.55
C GLY A 476 0.05 7.29 -11.73
N GLY A 477 -0.97 6.81 -11.02
CA GLY A 477 -1.79 7.61 -10.12
C GLY A 477 -1.12 7.86 -8.78
N THR A 478 -1.64 8.82 -8.02
CA THR A 478 -1.07 9.23 -6.73
C THR A 478 -1.49 8.28 -5.60
N GLY A 479 -0.56 7.99 -4.69
CA GLY A 479 -0.86 7.31 -3.43
C GLY A 479 -1.45 8.27 -2.39
N SER A 480 -2.09 7.73 -1.36
CA SER A 480 -2.65 8.51 -0.25
C SER A 480 -2.40 7.79 1.08
N GLY A 481 -1.98 8.55 2.10
CA GLY A 481 -1.75 8.04 3.46
C GLY A 481 -0.28 8.06 3.91
N ASP A 482 0.01 7.51 5.09
CA ASP A 482 1.36 7.35 5.62
C ASP A 482 1.98 6.02 5.14
N GLY A 483 2.86 6.10 4.13
CA GLY A 483 3.66 4.96 3.64
C GLY A 483 3.13 4.25 2.39
N GLU A 484 1.99 4.67 1.83
CA GLU A 484 1.41 4.13 0.60
C GLU A 484 1.99 4.75 -0.67
N LYS A 485 2.28 3.91 -1.67
CA LYS A 485 3.06 4.29 -2.86
C LYS A 485 2.16 4.86 -3.96
N GLY A 486 2.73 5.76 -4.78
CA GLY A 486 2.15 6.08 -6.09
C GLY A 486 2.15 4.88 -7.03
N GLY A 487 1.43 4.96 -8.14
CA GLY A 487 1.46 3.95 -9.20
C GLY A 487 2.67 4.07 -10.12
N ILE A 488 3.09 2.98 -10.76
CA ILE A 488 4.19 3.01 -11.74
C ILE A 488 3.68 3.55 -13.08
N GLY A 489 4.50 4.32 -13.78
CA GLY A 489 4.21 4.77 -15.14
C GLY A 489 4.22 3.61 -16.15
N GLY A 490 3.32 3.65 -17.12
CA GLY A 490 3.21 2.64 -18.17
C GLY A 490 4.39 2.68 -19.15
N VAL A 491 4.72 1.54 -19.75
CA VAL A 491 5.77 1.46 -20.78
C VAL A 491 5.26 2.03 -22.10
N GLY A 492 6.10 2.78 -22.81
CA GLY A 492 5.78 3.24 -24.17
C GLY A 492 5.74 2.10 -25.17
N GLY A 493 4.84 2.17 -26.15
CA GLY A 493 4.70 1.16 -27.19
C GLY A 493 5.87 1.15 -28.17
N ASP A 494 6.17 0.00 -28.77
CA ASP A 494 7.22 -0.10 -29.79
C ASP A 494 6.78 0.55 -31.12
N GLY A 495 7.73 1.14 -31.84
CA GLY A 495 7.51 1.65 -33.19
C GLY A 495 7.26 0.54 -34.20
N GLY A 496 6.37 0.80 -35.16
CA GLY A 496 6.04 -0.10 -36.25
C GLY A 496 7.22 -0.34 -37.18
N ALA A 497 7.39 -1.57 -37.65
CA ALA A 497 8.39 -1.89 -38.66
C ALA A 497 7.92 -1.42 -40.05
N ALA A 498 8.82 -0.87 -40.85
CA ALA A 498 8.59 -0.66 -42.27
C ALA A 498 9.04 -1.92 -43.04
N ASP A 499 8.13 -2.69 -43.66
CA ASP A 499 8.46 -3.93 -44.38
C ASP A 499 8.71 -3.77 -45.90
N GLY A 500 9.12 -2.57 -46.33
CA GLY A 500 9.21 -2.19 -47.74
C GLY A 500 10.55 -2.45 -48.44
N THR A 501 10.51 -2.63 -49.77
CA THR A 501 11.67 -2.76 -50.70
C THR A 501 12.28 -1.42 -51.12
N SER A 502 11.80 -0.30 -50.58
CA SER A 502 12.24 1.08 -50.88
C SER A 502 12.45 1.91 -49.61
N ARG A 503 13.08 3.10 -49.73
CA ARG A 503 13.47 4.04 -48.64
C ARG A 503 12.34 4.32 -47.64
N SER A 504 12.22 3.51 -46.60
CA SER A 504 11.10 3.54 -45.65
C SER A 504 11.58 3.46 -44.21
N SER A 505 11.21 4.42 -43.37
CA SER A 505 11.71 4.48 -41.99
C SER A 505 10.86 3.66 -41.02
N GLY A 506 11.49 3.07 -40.00
CA GLY A 506 10.72 2.53 -38.89
C GLY A 506 10.00 3.65 -38.13
N GLY A 507 8.86 3.35 -37.52
CA GLY A 507 8.20 4.29 -36.61
C GLY A 507 8.99 4.46 -35.32
N ASN A 508 8.85 5.57 -34.62
CA ASN A 508 9.53 5.79 -33.34
C ASN A 508 8.85 4.99 -32.22
N GLY A 509 9.60 4.64 -31.18
CA GLY A 509 9.02 4.12 -29.94
C GLY A 509 8.28 5.21 -29.18
N GLY A 510 7.20 4.84 -28.51
CA GLY A 510 6.44 5.72 -27.65
C GLY A 510 7.19 6.04 -26.35
N ASN A 511 6.91 7.19 -25.77
CA ASN A 511 7.50 7.55 -24.48
C ASN A 511 6.87 6.74 -23.34
N GLY A 512 7.64 6.44 -22.29
CA GLY A 512 7.10 5.90 -21.04
C GLY A 512 6.29 6.96 -20.28
N GLY A 513 5.30 6.51 -19.51
CA GLY A 513 4.50 7.38 -18.64
C GLY A 513 5.25 7.74 -17.35
N SER A 514 4.88 8.85 -16.71
CA SER A 514 5.51 9.24 -15.45
C SER A 514 5.05 8.36 -14.29
N GLY A 515 5.90 8.20 -13.28
CA GLY A 515 5.54 7.57 -12.02
C GLY A 515 4.58 8.45 -11.20
N GLY A 516 3.77 7.80 -10.38
CA GLY A 516 2.83 8.44 -9.47
C GLY A 516 3.52 8.95 -8.21
N ASN A 517 2.98 10.05 -7.67
CA ASN A 517 3.52 10.68 -6.48
C ASN A 517 3.26 9.86 -5.20
N GLY A 518 4.23 9.88 -4.28
CA GLY A 518 4.07 9.42 -2.90
C GLY A 518 3.82 10.61 -1.98
N VAL A 519 2.98 10.45 -0.96
CA VAL A 519 2.66 11.51 0.01
C VAL A 519 3.06 11.08 1.43
N ASN A 520 3.25 12.05 2.33
CA ASN A 520 3.49 11.83 3.77
C ASN A 520 4.59 10.81 4.10
N GLY A 521 5.77 10.94 3.49
CA GLY A 521 6.92 10.07 3.76
C GLY A 521 6.92 8.73 3.00
N ALA A 522 5.92 8.48 2.15
CA ALA A 522 5.89 7.30 1.30
C ALA A 522 6.80 7.44 0.06
N ASP A 523 7.32 6.30 -0.41
CA ASP A 523 8.09 6.25 -1.65
C ASP A 523 7.20 6.61 -2.85
N ALA A 524 7.69 7.49 -3.72
CA ALA A 524 7.14 7.65 -5.04
C ALA A 524 7.48 6.48 -5.95
N SER A 525 6.73 6.37 -7.04
CA SER A 525 6.88 5.27 -7.99
C SER A 525 7.65 5.64 -9.24
N HIS A 526 8.14 4.62 -9.93
CA HIS A 526 9.06 4.78 -11.05
C HIS A 526 8.33 5.22 -12.31
N GLY A 527 9.02 5.98 -13.15
CA GLY A 527 8.59 6.24 -14.52
C GLY A 527 8.68 4.98 -15.38
N GLY A 528 7.80 4.88 -16.37
CA GLY A 528 7.76 3.80 -17.33
C GLY A 528 8.91 3.88 -18.34
N HIS A 529 9.31 2.74 -18.88
CA HIS A 529 10.34 2.70 -19.92
C HIS A 529 9.83 3.25 -21.25
N GLY A 530 10.72 3.85 -22.05
CA GLY A 530 10.42 4.18 -23.44
C GLY A 530 10.35 2.93 -24.31
N GLY A 531 9.43 2.93 -25.29
CA GLY A 531 9.28 1.88 -26.28
C GLY A 531 10.47 1.84 -27.25
N GLN A 532 10.74 0.69 -27.84
CA GLN A 532 11.80 0.58 -28.83
C GLN A 532 11.37 1.21 -30.16
N GLY A 533 12.33 1.65 -30.97
CA GLY A 533 12.03 2.14 -32.32
C GLY A 533 11.46 1.07 -33.25
N GLY A 534 11.19 1.41 -34.50
CA GLY A 534 10.77 0.48 -35.53
C GLY A 534 11.94 0.06 -36.41
N ARG A 535 11.92 -1.17 -36.94
CA ARG A 535 12.90 -1.57 -37.96
C ARG A 535 12.61 -0.82 -39.27
N ALA A 536 13.68 -0.36 -39.93
CA ALA A 536 13.59 0.26 -41.25
C ALA A 536 13.35 -0.75 -42.38
N GLY A 537 12.83 -0.28 -43.51
CA GLY A 537 12.91 -0.98 -44.79
C GLY A 537 14.22 -0.74 -45.53
N PHE A 538 14.33 -1.27 -46.75
CA PHE A 538 15.54 -1.13 -47.57
C PHE A 538 15.84 0.37 -47.84
N ASP A 539 17.09 0.81 -47.64
CA ASP A 539 17.58 2.19 -47.70
C ASP A 539 16.90 3.20 -46.75
N GLY A 540 16.15 2.72 -45.73
CA GLY A 540 15.42 3.56 -44.78
C GLY A 540 16.12 3.72 -43.42
N THR A 541 15.74 4.74 -42.64
CA THR A 541 16.24 4.93 -41.27
C THR A 541 15.43 4.16 -40.26
N ALA A 542 16.07 3.47 -39.31
CA ALA A 542 15.32 2.84 -38.23
C ALA A 542 14.71 3.91 -37.31
N GLY A 543 13.58 3.59 -36.69
CA GLY A 543 12.92 4.49 -35.76
C GLY A 543 13.76 4.67 -34.49
N ASN A 544 13.64 5.85 -33.89
CA ASN A 544 14.28 6.13 -32.61
C ASN A 544 13.53 5.40 -31.48
N GLY A 545 14.24 5.02 -30.43
CA GLY A 545 13.58 4.60 -29.19
C GLY A 545 12.87 5.78 -28.53
N GLY A 546 11.77 5.51 -27.83
CA GLY A 546 11.03 6.50 -27.06
C GLY A 546 11.75 6.86 -25.77
N ASN A 547 11.46 8.03 -25.22
CA ASN A 547 12.05 8.46 -23.96
C ASN A 547 11.43 7.68 -22.79
N GLY A 548 12.19 7.43 -21.73
CA GLY A 548 11.62 6.97 -20.47
C GLY A 548 10.80 8.07 -19.80
N GLY A 549 9.80 7.67 -19.02
CA GLY A 549 8.99 8.58 -18.23
C GLY A 549 9.69 9.01 -16.95
N ASP A 550 9.33 10.16 -16.42
CA ASP A 550 9.92 10.68 -15.18
C ASP A 550 9.44 9.89 -13.95
N GLY A 551 10.24 9.81 -12.91
CA GLY A 551 9.83 9.26 -11.62
C GLY A 551 8.84 10.18 -10.88
N GLY A 552 8.04 9.59 -10.00
CA GLY A 552 7.08 10.33 -9.18
C GLY A 552 7.76 11.16 -8.08
N THR A 553 7.09 12.23 -7.66
CA THR A 553 7.56 13.11 -6.57
C THR A 553 7.13 12.57 -5.20
N SER A 554 7.93 12.81 -4.16
CA SER A 554 7.62 12.38 -2.78
C SER A 554 7.89 13.46 -1.72
N ASP A 555 6.90 13.70 -0.85
CA ASP A 555 7.05 14.58 0.30
C ASP A 555 7.66 13.81 1.48
N GLY A 556 8.99 13.72 1.51
CA GLY A 556 9.76 13.12 2.62
C GLY A 556 10.13 11.63 2.48
N GLY A 557 9.62 10.93 1.45
CA GLY A 557 10.01 9.56 1.07
C GLY A 557 11.14 9.51 0.04
N THR A 558 11.39 8.33 -0.56
CA THR A 558 12.27 8.23 -1.75
C THR A 558 11.51 8.67 -2.99
N ALA A 559 12.05 9.61 -3.76
CA ALA A 559 11.54 9.92 -5.07
C ALA A 559 11.63 8.71 -6.02
N GLY A 560 10.75 8.67 -7.02
CA GLY A 560 10.74 7.61 -8.01
C GLY A 560 11.92 7.72 -8.98
N GLN A 561 12.43 6.58 -9.45
CA GLN A 561 13.43 6.59 -10.52
C GLN A 561 12.78 6.95 -11.86
N GLY A 562 13.54 7.62 -12.71
CA GLY A 562 13.15 7.77 -14.11
C GLY A 562 13.23 6.45 -14.88
N GLY A 563 12.33 6.27 -15.84
CA GLY A 563 12.33 5.11 -16.72
C GLY A 563 13.52 5.15 -17.69
N ALA A 564 14.07 4.00 -18.05
CA ALA A 564 15.06 3.92 -19.13
C ALA A 564 14.45 4.29 -20.50
N GLY A 565 15.24 4.94 -21.35
CA GLY A 565 14.89 5.18 -22.74
C GLY A 565 14.91 3.91 -23.59
N GLY A 566 14.07 3.87 -24.61
CA GLY A 566 13.95 2.76 -25.54
C GLY A 566 15.16 2.63 -26.45
N ALA A 567 15.45 1.42 -26.91
CA ALA A 567 16.52 1.18 -27.87
C ALA A 567 16.08 1.56 -29.30
N GLY A 568 17.01 2.10 -30.08
CA GLY A 568 16.86 2.20 -31.54
C GLY A 568 17.12 0.85 -32.20
N TYR A 569 16.46 0.60 -33.34
CA TYR A 569 16.70 -0.63 -34.13
C TYR A 569 17.80 -0.46 -35.18
N ALA A 570 18.32 -1.59 -35.65
CA ALA A 570 19.26 -1.61 -36.76
C ALA A 570 18.56 -1.34 -38.11
N GLY A 571 19.24 -0.63 -39.01
CA GLY A 571 18.88 -0.55 -40.43
C GLY A 571 19.05 -1.91 -41.11
N ARG A 572 18.23 -2.24 -42.10
CA ARG A 572 18.25 -3.56 -42.76
C ARG A 572 19.36 -3.74 -43.81
N ASP A 573 19.90 -2.67 -44.36
CA ASP A 573 20.75 -2.70 -45.56
C ASP A 573 21.58 -1.42 -45.77
N ALA A 574 22.22 -1.34 -46.94
CA ALA A 574 23.38 -0.49 -47.22
C ALA A 574 23.20 0.98 -46.84
N PHE A 575 22.15 1.66 -47.26
CA PHE A 575 22.08 3.12 -47.08
C PHE A 575 21.23 3.56 -45.87
N GLY A 576 20.65 2.62 -45.11
CA GLY A 576 19.79 2.90 -43.97
C GLY A 576 20.53 3.18 -42.66
N GLY A 577 20.23 4.31 -42.00
CA GLY A 577 20.79 4.69 -40.69
C GLY A 577 20.15 3.93 -39.52
N GLY A 578 20.94 3.67 -38.46
CA GLY A 578 20.41 3.11 -37.21
C GLY A 578 19.62 4.16 -36.42
N GLY A 579 18.56 3.75 -35.73
CA GLY A 579 17.74 4.65 -34.91
C GLY A 579 18.49 5.08 -33.65
N GLY A 580 18.29 6.32 -33.19
CA GLY A 580 18.81 6.78 -31.90
C GLY A 580 18.15 6.05 -30.73
N GLY A 581 18.85 5.91 -29.62
CA GLY A 581 18.24 5.53 -28.34
C GLY A 581 17.46 6.69 -27.73
N GLY A 582 16.35 6.39 -27.05
CA GLY A 582 15.57 7.41 -26.33
C GLY A 582 16.30 7.89 -25.07
N ALA A 583 16.00 9.10 -24.62
CA ALA A 583 16.53 9.60 -23.35
C ALA A 583 15.94 8.80 -22.17
N GLY A 584 16.69 8.64 -21.09
CA GLY A 584 16.12 8.22 -19.80
C GLY A 584 15.26 9.32 -19.20
N GLY A 585 14.22 8.95 -18.45
CA GLY A 585 13.38 9.89 -17.71
C GLY A 585 14.12 10.47 -16.51
N GLY A 586 13.72 11.67 -16.08
CA GLY A 586 14.25 12.29 -14.86
C GLY A 586 13.79 11.55 -13.60
N ALA A 587 14.54 11.67 -12.52
CA ALA A 587 14.04 11.29 -11.20
C ALA A 587 13.01 12.30 -10.70
N GLY A 588 12.09 11.84 -9.85
CA GLY A 588 11.15 12.74 -9.19
C GLY A 588 11.80 13.58 -8.09
N ASP A 589 11.12 14.64 -7.66
CA ASP A 589 11.55 15.50 -6.55
C ASP A 589 11.19 14.87 -5.18
N GLY A 590 12.07 14.88 -4.18
CA GLY A 590 11.72 14.39 -2.83
C GLY A 590 12.84 14.22 -1.80
N GLY A 591 12.50 13.62 -0.65
CA GLY A 591 13.36 13.53 0.56
C GLY A 591 14.69 12.82 0.33
N VAL A 592 14.64 11.62 -0.24
CA VAL A 592 15.80 10.98 -0.90
C VAL A 592 15.57 11.08 -2.41
N GLY A 593 16.47 11.73 -3.13
CA GLY A 593 16.36 11.90 -4.59
C GLY A 593 16.46 10.56 -5.30
N GLY A 594 15.65 10.37 -6.33
CA GLY A 594 15.72 9.19 -7.18
C GLY A 594 16.90 9.25 -8.16
N ASP A 595 17.26 8.12 -8.74
CA ASP A 595 18.18 7.99 -9.86
C ASP A 595 17.47 8.32 -11.18
N GLY A 596 18.17 9.03 -12.06
CA GLY A 596 17.72 9.25 -13.42
C GLY A 596 17.73 7.96 -14.24
N GLY A 597 16.82 7.83 -15.20
CA GLY A 597 16.74 6.69 -16.09
C GLY A 597 17.96 6.58 -17.00
N ALA A 598 18.35 5.36 -17.38
CA ALA A 598 19.42 5.17 -18.36
C ALA A 598 18.95 5.56 -19.78
N GLY A 599 19.84 6.16 -20.56
CA GLY A 599 19.61 6.38 -21.99
C GLY A 599 19.54 5.07 -22.77
N GLY A 600 18.67 5.03 -23.79
CA GLY A 600 18.52 3.90 -24.69
C GLY A 600 19.75 3.69 -25.57
N LYS A 601 19.97 2.45 -26.03
CA LYS A 601 21.08 2.17 -26.96
C LYS A 601 20.74 2.61 -28.38
N GLY A 602 21.71 3.14 -29.10
CA GLY A 602 21.60 3.41 -30.53
C GLY A 602 21.59 2.12 -31.35
N GLY A 603 20.83 2.13 -32.45
CA GLY A 603 20.73 1.02 -33.39
C GLY A 603 21.89 0.96 -34.38
N SER A 604 22.15 -0.21 -34.94
CA SER A 604 23.28 -0.40 -35.88
C SER A 604 22.94 0.04 -37.32
N GLY A 605 23.87 0.67 -38.03
CA GLY A 605 23.74 1.03 -39.46
C GLY A 605 24.71 0.24 -40.34
N PHE A 606 24.33 -0.11 -41.58
CA PHE A 606 25.24 -0.83 -42.50
C PHE A 606 26.22 0.12 -43.18
N VAL A 607 25.84 0.94 -44.17
CA VAL A 607 26.68 2.04 -44.74
C VAL A 607 26.26 3.44 -44.29
N SER A 608 25.36 3.55 -43.32
CA SER A 608 25.05 4.80 -42.62
C SER A 608 25.55 4.76 -41.17
N THR A 609 25.62 5.92 -40.53
CA THR A 609 26.12 6.02 -39.15
C THR A 609 25.28 5.18 -38.20
N GLY A 610 25.92 4.56 -37.21
CA GLY A 610 25.19 3.98 -36.09
C GLY A 610 24.36 5.05 -35.39
N GLY A 611 23.22 4.67 -34.81
CA GLY A 611 22.38 5.59 -34.04
C GLY A 611 23.12 6.08 -32.80
N ALA A 612 22.88 7.32 -32.40
CA ALA A 612 23.39 7.83 -31.14
C ALA A 612 22.75 7.10 -29.95
N GLY A 613 23.50 6.91 -28.87
CA GLY A 613 22.91 6.52 -27.59
C GLY A 613 22.06 7.65 -27.01
N GLY A 614 21.02 7.31 -26.26
CA GLY A 614 20.18 8.27 -25.57
C GLY A 614 20.90 8.92 -24.39
N THR A 615 20.49 10.11 -23.98
CA THR A 615 21.02 10.75 -22.78
C THR A 615 20.49 10.07 -21.52
N GLY A 616 21.29 9.99 -20.46
CA GLY A 616 20.79 9.61 -19.14
C GLY A 616 19.87 10.69 -18.58
N GLY A 617 18.90 10.31 -17.74
CA GLY A 617 18.00 11.22 -17.07
C GLY A 617 18.69 11.96 -15.92
N ASP A 618 18.21 13.16 -15.61
CA ASP A 618 18.71 13.96 -14.50
C ASP A 618 18.11 13.48 -13.17
N ALA A 619 18.89 13.55 -12.09
CA ALA A 619 18.38 13.33 -10.74
C ALA A 619 17.96 14.65 -10.09
N ASN A 620 16.81 14.69 -9.40
CA ASN A 620 16.32 15.84 -8.64
C ASN A 620 15.96 15.38 -7.19
N GLY A 621 16.30 16.15 -6.12
CA GLY A 621 15.87 15.84 -4.74
C GLY A 621 16.92 15.95 -3.61
N GLY A 622 16.45 16.06 -2.35
CA GLY A 622 17.14 16.64 -1.18
C GLY A 622 18.29 15.85 -0.55
N VAL A 623 18.34 14.52 -0.70
CA VAL A 623 19.54 13.69 -0.49
C VAL A 623 19.85 13.05 -1.85
N GLY A 624 20.87 13.55 -2.57
CA GLY A 624 20.91 13.47 -4.03
C GLY A 624 21.06 12.06 -4.62
N GLY A 625 20.21 11.73 -5.59
CA GLY A 625 20.28 10.50 -6.39
C GLY A 625 21.27 10.56 -7.55
N PHE A 626 21.61 9.41 -8.12
CA PHE A 626 22.58 9.32 -9.21
C PHE A 626 21.97 9.76 -10.55
N GLY A 627 22.70 10.56 -11.32
CA GLY A 627 22.32 10.83 -12.71
C GLY A 627 22.30 9.53 -13.52
N GLY A 628 21.36 9.42 -14.44
CA GLY A 628 21.22 8.24 -15.30
C GLY A 628 22.44 8.06 -16.21
N ALA A 629 22.82 6.81 -16.50
CA ALA A 629 23.90 6.56 -17.46
C ALA A 629 23.46 6.91 -18.89
N GLY A 630 24.38 7.45 -19.69
CA GLY A 630 24.18 7.62 -21.12
C GLY A 630 24.09 6.27 -21.84
N GLY A 631 23.26 6.20 -22.87
CA GLY A 631 23.11 5.03 -23.72
C GLY A 631 24.33 4.83 -24.61
N ASN A 632 24.64 3.58 -24.98
CA ASN A 632 25.74 3.32 -25.90
C ASN A 632 25.36 3.65 -27.34
N GLY A 633 26.32 4.14 -28.12
CA GLY A 633 26.18 4.35 -29.56
C GLY A 633 26.06 3.03 -30.32
N GLY A 634 25.33 3.07 -31.43
CA GLY A 634 25.11 1.93 -32.31
C GLY A 634 26.32 1.60 -33.19
N THR A 635 26.42 0.36 -33.66
CA THR A 635 27.54 -0.05 -34.52
C THR A 635 27.33 0.40 -35.97
N GLY A 636 28.35 0.98 -36.61
CA GLY A 636 28.33 1.30 -38.04
C GLY A 636 29.18 0.29 -38.80
N GLN A 637 28.60 -0.52 -39.69
CA GLN A 637 29.33 -1.64 -40.32
C GLN A 637 30.27 -1.18 -41.44
N GLN A 638 29.93 -0.12 -42.18
CA GLN A 638 30.66 0.50 -43.30
C GLN A 638 30.77 2.03 -43.17
N SER A 639 30.12 2.61 -42.17
CA SER A 639 30.12 4.04 -41.83
C SER A 639 30.35 4.24 -40.33
N ALA A 640 30.50 5.50 -39.90
CA ALA A 640 30.99 5.78 -38.56
C ALA A 640 30.10 5.13 -37.49
N GLY A 641 30.72 4.66 -36.41
CA GLY A 641 29.99 4.24 -35.23
C GLY A 641 29.14 5.39 -34.68
N GLY A 642 27.98 5.05 -34.10
CA GLY A 642 27.14 6.05 -33.44
C GLY A 642 27.85 6.59 -32.20
N THR A 643 27.64 7.86 -31.86
CA THR A 643 28.18 8.44 -30.64
C THR A 643 27.48 7.85 -29.41
N GLY A 644 28.21 7.69 -28.31
CA GLY A 644 27.63 7.42 -27.01
C GLY A 644 26.76 8.59 -26.55
N GLY A 645 25.70 8.30 -25.83
CA GLY A 645 24.86 9.31 -25.19
C GLY A 645 25.54 9.90 -23.96
N THR A 646 25.23 11.14 -23.62
CA THR A 646 25.78 11.78 -22.42
C THR A 646 25.13 11.20 -21.16
N GLY A 647 25.89 11.11 -20.07
CA GLY A 647 25.33 10.83 -18.74
C GLY A 647 24.45 11.97 -18.25
N GLY A 648 23.42 11.64 -17.47
CA GLY A 648 22.52 12.60 -16.85
C GLY A 648 23.15 13.30 -15.65
N ALA A 649 22.67 14.48 -15.30
CA ALA A 649 23.17 15.24 -14.15
C ALA A 649 22.80 14.57 -12.81
N GLY A 650 23.67 14.70 -11.81
CA GLY A 650 23.42 14.26 -10.44
C GLY A 650 22.57 15.26 -9.64
N GLY A 651 21.82 14.79 -8.64
CA GLY A 651 20.85 15.61 -7.92
C GLY A 651 21.41 16.58 -6.87
N SER A 652 20.69 17.69 -6.66
CA SER A 652 21.03 18.74 -5.68
C SER A 652 20.55 18.40 -4.27
N GLY A 653 21.48 18.12 -3.33
CA GLY A 653 21.14 17.84 -1.93
C GLY A 653 21.47 18.98 -0.93
N ASP A 654 20.71 19.08 0.16
CA ASP A 654 20.80 20.18 1.15
C ASP A 654 21.93 20.02 2.19
N LEU A 655 22.58 18.85 2.27
CA LEU A 655 23.52 18.50 3.36
C LEU A 655 24.90 17.99 2.89
N ASN A 656 25.40 18.45 1.74
CA ASN A 656 26.67 18.02 1.12
C ASN A 656 26.72 16.58 0.57
N ASN A 657 25.59 15.85 0.58
CA ASN A 657 25.45 14.56 -0.08
C ASN A 657 24.72 14.73 -1.43
N GLY A 658 25.23 15.63 -2.27
CA GLY A 658 24.76 15.75 -3.65
C GLY A 658 24.99 14.46 -4.42
N GLY A 659 24.09 14.15 -5.35
CA GLY A 659 24.16 12.93 -6.15
C GLY A 659 25.32 12.95 -7.13
N ALA A 660 25.87 11.77 -7.46
CA ALA A 660 26.92 11.71 -8.48
C ALA A 660 26.32 11.86 -9.88
N GLY A 661 27.06 12.48 -10.79
CA GLY A 661 26.67 12.55 -12.19
C GLY A 661 26.71 11.18 -12.86
N GLY A 662 25.80 10.94 -13.82
CA GLY A 662 25.73 9.69 -14.55
C GLY A 662 26.93 9.49 -15.47
N ALA A 663 27.33 8.24 -15.68
CA ALA A 663 28.41 7.94 -16.63
C ALA A 663 27.98 8.22 -18.08
N GLY A 664 28.89 8.72 -18.90
CA GLY A 664 28.69 8.81 -20.34
C GLY A 664 28.63 7.43 -20.98
N GLY A 665 27.77 7.30 -21.99
CA GLY A 665 27.64 6.07 -22.78
C GLY A 665 28.84 5.86 -23.69
N ASN A 666 29.16 4.60 -23.98
CA ASN A 666 30.29 4.29 -24.88
C ASN A 666 29.93 4.58 -26.34
N GLY A 667 30.91 5.04 -27.11
CA GLY A 667 30.83 5.16 -28.56
C GLY A 667 30.66 3.80 -29.23
N GLY A 668 29.89 3.78 -30.30
CA GLY A 668 29.64 2.60 -31.11
C GLY A 668 30.86 2.23 -31.97
N THR A 669 31.03 0.94 -32.27
CA THR A 669 32.14 0.48 -33.11
C THR A 669 31.90 0.83 -34.58
N GLY A 670 32.90 1.39 -35.25
CA GLY A 670 32.94 1.57 -36.71
C GLY A 670 33.65 0.38 -37.36
N ALA A 671 32.90 -0.60 -37.86
CA ALA A 671 33.50 -1.86 -38.30
C ALA A 671 34.40 -1.72 -39.54
N LEU A 672 34.14 -0.73 -40.42
CA LEU A 672 34.95 -0.38 -41.62
C LEU A 672 35.34 1.12 -41.69
N SER A 673 35.07 1.91 -40.65
CA SER A 673 35.35 3.36 -40.65
C SER A 673 35.58 3.88 -39.22
N VAL A 674 35.35 5.16 -38.93
CA VAL A 674 35.69 5.78 -37.64
C VAL A 674 34.77 5.24 -36.53
N GLY A 675 35.34 4.88 -35.39
CA GLY A 675 34.58 4.58 -34.18
C GLY A 675 33.81 5.80 -33.69
N GLY A 676 32.64 5.61 -33.09
CA GLY A 676 31.86 6.71 -32.55
C GLY A 676 32.50 7.28 -31.29
N ASP A 677 32.32 8.57 -31.02
CA ASP A 677 32.83 9.20 -29.81
C ASP A 677 32.09 8.70 -28.56
N GLY A 678 32.79 8.61 -27.43
CA GLY A 678 32.19 8.38 -26.13
C GLY A 678 31.38 9.58 -25.67
N GLY A 679 30.27 9.35 -24.98
CA GLY A 679 29.46 10.41 -24.41
C GLY A 679 30.13 11.06 -23.20
N ALA A 680 29.88 12.35 -22.98
CA ALA A 680 30.36 13.03 -21.77
C ALA A 680 29.69 12.46 -20.51
N GLY A 681 30.42 12.46 -19.39
CA GLY A 681 29.86 12.21 -18.07
C GLY A 681 29.00 13.36 -17.59
N GLY A 682 27.98 13.05 -16.79
CA GLY A 682 27.06 14.03 -16.23
C GLY A 682 27.72 14.89 -15.16
N ASN A 683 27.35 16.17 -15.10
CA ASN A 683 27.78 17.05 -14.01
C ASN A 683 27.05 16.68 -12.72
N ALA A 684 27.69 16.89 -11.57
CA ALA A 684 27.07 16.69 -10.26
C ALA A 684 26.70 18.01 -9.59
N ASN A 685 25.66 18.02 -8.75
CA ASN A 685 25.29 19.14 -7.89
C ASN A 685 25.55 18.79 -6.41
N GLY A 686 26.77 19.04 -5.94
CA GLY A 686 27.32 18.65 -4.63
C GLY A 686 28.05 17.29 -4.55
N GLY A 687 27.95 16.44 -5.58
CA GLY A 687 28.55 15.08 -5.63
C GLY A 687 29.74 14.91 -6.61
N VAL A 688 30.15 13.68 -6.87
CA VAL A 688 31.23 13.35 -7.83
C VAL A 688 30.69 13.44 -9.27
N GLY A 689 31.41 14.11 -10.17
CA GLY A 689 31.06 14.16 -11.59
C GLY A 689 31.13 12.78 -12.23
N GLY A 690 30.25 12.51 -13.19
CA GLY A 690 30.19 11.23 -13.88
C GLY A 690 31.40 11.00 -14.77
N ASN A 691 31.83 9.75 -14.96
CA ASN A 691 32.92 9.44 -15.87
C ASN A 691 32.48 9.59 -17.34
N GLY A 692 33.37 10.03 -18.21
CA GLY A 692 33.17 10.01 -19.65
C GLY A 692 33.13 8.59 -20.21
N GLY A 693 32.33 8.38 -21.25
CA GLY A 693 32.22 7.10 -21.94
C GLY A 693 33.44 6.81 -22.80
N ALA A 694 33.76 5.54 -23.02
CA ALA A 694 34.86 5.17 -23.91
C ALA A 694 34.50 5.44 -25.38
N GLY A 695 35.47 5.85 -26.19
CA GLY A 695 35.35 5.93 -27.63
C GLY A 695 35.22 4.54 -28.25
N GLY A 696 34.45 4.45 -29.33
CA GLY A 696 34.25 3.20 -30.07
C GLY A 696 35.48 2.82 -30.88
N ASN A 697 35.69 1.52 -31.10
CA ASN A 697 36.80 1.05 -31.92
C ASN A 697 36.51 1.23 -33.42
N GLY A 698 37.52 1.59 -34.20
CA GLY A 698 37.56 1.39 -35.64
C GLY A 698 38.18 0.02 -35.92
N ASN A 699 37.50 -0.91 -36.61
CA ASN A 699 38.01 -2.29 -36.72
C ASN A 699 38.71 -2.65 -38.05
N ASN A 700 38.76 -1.75 -39.06
CA ASN A 700 39.36 -2.01 -40.39
C ASN A 700 40.15 -0.81 -40.95
N THR A 701 41.01 -1.01 -41.97
CA THR A 701 41.82 0.03 -42.64
C THR A 701 40.99 1.08 -43.41
N PRO A 702 41.16 2.42 -43.20
CA PRO A 702 41.97 3.15 -42.22
C PRO A 702 41.11 3.75 -41.08
N GLY A 703 40.13 3.01 -40.58
CA GLY A 703 39.18 3.45 -39.55
C GLY A 703 39.87 3.88 -38.26
N ALA A 704 39.74 5.15 -37.90
CA ALA A 704 40.25 5.69 -36.65
C ALA A 704 39.36 5.27 -35.47
N GLY A 705 39.93 5.16 -34.28
CA GLY A 705 39.16 5.03 -33.05
C GLY A 705 38.40 6.33 -32.74
N GLY A 706 37.21 6.21 -32.14
CA GLY A 706 36.46 7.35 -31.63
C GLY A 706 37.12 7.96 -30.41
N SER A 707 36.90 9.26 -30.17
CA SER A 707 37.43 9.91 -28.97
C SER A 707 36.69 9.45 -27.71
N GLY A 708 37.38 9.41 -26.58
CA GLY A 708 36.78 9.23 -25.27
C GLY A 708 35.99 10.47 -24.87
N GLY A 709 34.85 10.28 -24.20
CA GLY A 709 34.03 11.38 -23.71
C GLY A 709 34.66 12.10 -22.53
N ASP A 710 34.35 13.38 -22.37
CA ASP A 710 34.85 14.15 -21.22
C ASP A 710 34.20 13.69 -19.91
N GLY A 711 34.95 13.76 -18.81
CA GLY A 711 34.44 13.57 -17.46
C GLY A 711 33.55 14.74 -17.03
N GLY A 712 32.48 14.45 -16.31
CA GLY A 712 31.58 15.44 -15.74
C GLY A 712 32.22 16.23 -14.62
N ASN A 713 31.81 17.49 -14.44
CA ASN A 713 32.31 18.32 -13.36
C ASN A 713 31.74 17.85 -12.01
N GLY A 714 32.58 17.89 -10.98
CA GLY A 714 32.19 17.71 -9.60
C GLY A 714 31.36 18.89 -9.10
N GLY A 715 30.45 18.62 -8.18
CA GLY A 715 29.48 19.61 -7.76
C GLY A 715 29.96 20.53 -6.63
N ASP A 716 29.41 21.74 -6.60
CA ASP A 716 29.73 22.73 -5.56
C ASP A 716 29.19 22.31 -4.19
N GLY A 717 30.03 22.38 -3.15
CA GLY A 717 29.68 22.02 -1.79
C GLY A 717 28.92 23.15 -1.10
N ASN A 718 27.59 23.11 -1.09
CA ASN A 718 26.73 24.03 -0.35
C ASN A 718 26.84 23.80 1.19
N GLY A 719 27.98 24.20 1.78
CA GLY A 719 28.29 24.07 3.20
C GLY A 719 29.47 23.14 3.55
N GLY A 720 30.06 22.46 2.56
CA GLY A 720 31.06 21.39 2.72
C GLY A 720 32.18 21.42 1.68
N THR A 721 32.87 20.30 1.49
CA THR A 721 33.92 20.17 0.46
C THR A 721 33.29 20.02 -0.93
N GLY A 722 33.92 20.59 -1.96
CA GLY A 722 33.46 20.37 -3.33
C GLY A 722 33.63 18.91 -3.77
N GLY A 723 32.74 18.44 -4.64
CA GLY A 723 32.80 17.08 -5.19
C GLY A 723 33.93 16.91 -6.21
N ALA A 724 34.45 15.69 -6.35
CA ALA A 724 35.50 15.41 -7.34
C ALA A 724 34.94 15.44 -8.79
N GLY A 725 35.75 15.86 -9.75
CA GLY A 725 35.44 15.69 -11.16
C GLY A 725 35.51 14.22 -11.59
N GLY A 726 34.70 13.85 -12.58
CA GLY A 726 34.71 12.52 -13.17
C GLY A 726 35.91 12.29 -14.07
N ALA A 727 36.33 11.04 -14.25
CA ALA A 727 37.42 10.70 -15.15
C ALA A 727 37.00 10.86 -16.62
N GLY A 728 37.93 11.25 -17.48
CA GLY A 728 37.76 11.22 -18.93
C GLY A 728 37.72 9.79 -19.46
N GLY A 729 36.93 9.57 -20.50
CA GLY A 729 36.78 8.28 -21.16
C GLY A 729 38.00 7.87 -21.95
N LEU A 730 38.21 6.56 -22.10
CA LEU A 730 39.31 6.04 -22.92
C LEU A 730 39.05 6.31 -24.41
N GLY A 731 40.09 6.62 -25.16
CA GLY A 731 40.03 6.67 -26.62
C GLY A 731 39.83 5.27 -27.21
N GLY A 732 39.03 5.16 -28.27
CA GLY A 732 38.81 3.90 -28.97
C GLY A 732 40.04 3.42 -29.71
N ALA A 733 40.20 2.10 -29.86
CA ALA A 733 41.29 1.55 -30.65
C ALA A 733 41.10 1.83 -32.15
N GLY A 734 42.20 2.15 -32.84
CA GLY A 734 42.21 2.27 -34.30
C GLY A 734 42.27 0.92 -35.00
N GLY A 735 41.71 0.85 -36.21
CA GLY A 735 41.80 -0.34 -37.06
C GLY A 735 43.23 -0.58 -37.52
N PRO A 736 43.51 -1.65 -38.27
CA PRO A 736 44.83 -1.87 -38.87
C PRO A 736 45.23 -0.61 -39.66
N HIS A 737 46.40 -0.01 -39.39
CA HIS A 737 46.85 1.29 -39.93
C HIS A 737 46.01 2.53 -39.56
N GLY A 738 44.99 2.39 -38.73
CA GLY A 738 44.15 3.47 -38.22
C GLY A 738 44.81 4.22 -37.06
N ILE A 739 44.37 5.46 -36.85
CA ILE A 739 44.80 6.29 -35.71
C ILE A 739 43.92 5.93 -34.51
N GLY A 740 44.52 5.72 -33.34
CA GLY A 740 43.78 5.55 -32.09
C GLY A 740 43.03 6.82 -31.70
N GLY A 741 41.86 6.68 -31.09
CA GLY A 741 41.06 7.82 -30.64
C GLY A 741 41.75 8.56 -29.49
N ASN A 742 41.55 9.87 -29.37
CA ASN A 742 42.04 10.62 -28.21
C ASN A 742 41.28 10.22 -26.94
N GLY A 743 41.95 10.21 -25.80
CA GLY A 743 41.29 10.12 -24.50
C GLY A 743 40.52 11.40 -24.17
N GLY A 744 39.42 11.26 -23.43
CA GLY A 744 38.59 12.36 -22.99
C GLY A 744 39.25 13.17 -21.87
N THR A 745 38.88 14.43 -21.73
CA THR A 745 39.38 15.26 -20.63
C THR A 745 38.73 14.87 -19.31
N GLY A 746 39.48 14.97 -18.21
CA GLY A 746 38.94 14.81 -16.86
C GLY A 746 38.09 16.00 -16.45
N GLY A 747 37.00 15.75 -15.72
CA GLY A 747 36.09 16.78 -15.24
C GLY A 747 36.74 17.65 -14.16
N ASN A 748 36.33 18.91 -14.06
CA ASN A 748 36.84 19.79 -13.01
C ASN A 748 36.23 19.42 -11.65
N GLY A 749 36.99 19.59 -10.57
CA GLY A 749 36.48 19.48 -9.20
C GLY A 749 35.55 20.64 -8.86
N GLY A 750 34.53 20.38 -8.05
CA GLY A 750 33.58 21.37 -7.58
C GLY A 750 34.19 22.33 -6.57
N ASN A 751 33.59 23.52 -6.43
CA ASN A 751 34.02 24.49 -5.44
C ASN A 751 33.60 24.05 -4.04
N GLY A 752 34.47 24.23 -3.04
CA GLY A 752 34.09 24.09 -1.64
C GLY A 752 33.36 25.34 -1.15
N ALA A 753 32.62 25.21 -0.05
CA ALA A 753 32.14 26.38 0.68
C ALA A 753 33.32 27.22 1.20
N ALA A 754 33.07 28.50 1.50
CA ALA A 754 34.08 29.40 2.03
C ALA A 754 34.82 28.78 3.24
N GLY A 755 36.14 28.58 3.09
CA GLY A 755 37.00 27.98 4.12
C GLY A 755 37.05 26.45 4.15
N LYS A 756 36.45 25.76 3.17
CA LYS A 756 36.52 24.29 2.98
C LYS A 756 37.28 23.94 1.70
N THR A 757 37.79 22.72 1.60
CA THR A 757 38.56 22.29 0.42
C THR A 757 37.65 22.09 -0.79
N GLY A 758 38.04 22.63 -1.95
CA GLY A 758 37.46 22.25 -3.25
C GLY A 758 37.72 20.79 -3.59
N GLY A 759 36.94 20.26 -4.52
CA GLY A 759 37.07 18.89 -5.01
C GLY A 759 38.31 18.69 -5.87
N ALA A 760 38.78 17.45 -5.94
CA ALA A 760 39.83 17.06 -6.87
C ALA A 760 39.33 17.10 -8.32
N GLY A 761 40.21 17.43 -9.26
CA GLY A 761 39.92 17.21 -10.68
C GLY A 761 39.91 15.72 -10.99
N GLY A 762 39.14 15.30 -12.00
CA GLY A 762 39.14 13.93 -12.50
C GLY A 762 40.34 13.68 -13.42
N ASP A 763 40.78 12.43 -13.49
CA ASP A 763 41.90 12.05 -14.36
C ASP A 763 41.50 12.12 -15.85
N GLY A 764 42.45 12.45 -16.72
CA GLY A 764 42.26 12.36 -18.16
C GLY A 764 42.22 10.91 -18.64
N GLY A 765 41.43 10.63 -19.68
CA GLY A 765 41.35 9.30 -20.27
C GLY A 765 42.61 8.96 -21.06
N ALA A 766 43.01 7.69 -21.08
CA ALA A 766 44.11 7.27 -21.94
C ALA A 766 43.70 7.34 -23.42
N GLY A 767 44.68 7.63 -24.29
CA GLY A 767 44.51 7.52 -25.74
C GLY A 767 44.35 6.06 -26.18
N GLY A 768 43.61 5.84 -27.27
CA GLY A 768 43.43 4.52 -27.84
C GLY A 768 44.67 4.05 -28.59
N ASP A 769 44.86 2.73 -28.64
CA ASP A 769 45.98 2.13 -29.35
C ASP A 769 45.83 2.28 -30.87
N GLY A 770 46.95 2.55 -31.55
CA GLY A 770 47.07 2.42 -33.00
C GLY A 770 47.60 1.03 -33.33
N THR A 771 47.03 0.31 -34.31
CA THR A 771 47.47 -1.05 -34.64
C THR A 771 48.36 -1.09 -35.89
N ILE A 772 49.48 -1.84 -35.83
CA ILE A 772 50.35 -2.13 -36.98
C ILE A 772 49.68 -3.19 -37.85
N GLY A 773 49.31 -2.80 -39.07
CA GLY A 773 48.59 -3.65 -40.01
C GLY A 773 49.40 -4.23 -41.18
N GLY A 774 50.71 -4.50 -41.10
CA GLY A 774 51.41 -5.01 -42.30
C GLY A 774 52.70 -5.78 -42.08
N ASN A 775 52.86 -6.88 -42.84
CA ASN A 775 54.11 -7.61 -43.03
C ASN A 775 55.20 -6.63 -43.52
N PRO A 776 56.37 -6.55 -42.86
CA PRO A 776 57.39 -5.50 -43.05
C PRO A 776 58.03 -5.38 -44.45
N ASN A 777 57.58 -6.12 -45.46
CA ASN A 777 58.32 -6.32 -46.72
C ASN A 777 57.69 -5.77 -48.01
N THR A 778 56.51 -5.14 -47.99
CA THR A 778 55.96 -4.52 -49.22
C THR A 778 55.20 -3.23 -48.91
N ASP A 779 55.76 -2.14 -49.45
CA ASP A 779 55.23 -0.78 -49.59
C ASP A 779 55.15 0.06 -48.30
N GLY A 780 55.68 1.29 -48.38
CA GLY A 780 55.95 2.20 -47.26
C GLY A 780 54.76 2.34 -46.32
N GLY A 781 54.85 1.64 -45.19
CA GLY A 781 53.76 1.47 -44.24
C GLY A 781 53.57 2.72 -43.39
N TYR A 782 52.44 3.39 -43.57
CA TYR A 782 51.92 4.30 -42.56
C TYR A 782 51.52 3.45 -41.35
N GLY A 783 52.33 3.47 -40.29
CA GLY A 783 51.96 2.89 -38.99
C GLY A 783 50.82 3.69 -38.38
N GLY A 784 49.89 3.01 -37.71
CA GLY A 784 48.85 3.68 -36.93
C GLY A 784 49.48 4.48 -35.80
N VAL A 785 49.02 5.72 -35.59
CA VAL A 785 49.47 6.58 -34.49
C VAL A 785 48.54 6.34 -33.30
N GLY A 786 49.09 6.11 -32.11
CA GLY A 786 48.30 6.07 -30.88
C GLY A 786 47.59 7.40 -30.62
N GLY A 787 46.40 7.36 -30.04
CA GLY A 787 45.68 8.57 -29.67
C GLY A 787 46.38 9.34 -28.57
N ASN A 788 46.14 10.65 -28.49
CA ASN A 788 46.64 11.43 -27.37
C ASN A 788 45.84 11.12 -26.11
N GLY A 789 46.49 11.10 -24.95
CA GLY A 789 45.79 11.08 -23.67
C GLY A 789 45.06 12.41 -23.42
N GLY A 790 43.97 12.33 -22.67
CA GLY A 790 43.18 13.49 -22.29
C GLY A 790 43.83 14.30 -21.18
N ASN A 791 43.52 15.58 -21.11
CA ASN A 791 44.00 16.43 -20.01
C ASN A 791 43.28 16.07 -18.71
N GLY A 792 43.99 16.11 -17.58
CA GLY A 792 43.37 16.02 -16.27
C GLY A 792 42.54 17.27 -15.93
N GLY A 793 41.52 17.08 -15.11
CA GLY A 793 40.63 18.13 -14.64
C GLY A 793 41.29 19.05 -13.62
N GLN A 794 40.77 20.27 -13.54
CA GLN A 794 41.28 21.27 -12.61
C GLN A 794 40.65 21.11 -11.22
N ILE A 795 41.36 21.57 -10.17
CA ILE A 795 40.84 21.64 -8.79
C ILE A 795 39.80 22.75 -8.71
N GLY A 796 38.77 22.57 -7.86
CA GLY A 796 37.80 23.63 -7.57
C GLY A 796 38.45 24.92 -7.05
N ALA A 797 37.90 26.08 -7.43
CA ALA A 797 38.53 27.39 -7.27
C ALA A 797 38.81 27.83 -5.81
N GLN A 798 38.30 27.09 -4.81
CA GLN A 798 38.35 27.46 -3.39
C GLN A 798 39.08 26.45 -2.46
N GLY A 799 39.99 25.56 -2.92
CA GLY A 799 40.78 24.78 -1.94
C GLY A 799 41.98 23.91 -2.39
N ASN A 800 42.51 23.14 -1.43
CA ASN A 800 43.77 22.36 -1.52
C ASN A 800 43.63 20.94 -2.14
N GLY A 801 42.69 20.73 -3.07
CA GLY A 801 42.54 19.44 -3.78
C GLY A 801 43.75 19.13 -4.66
N ARG A 802 43.81 17.91 -5.22
CA ARG A 802 44.77 17.59 -6.29
C ARG A 802 44.08 17.74 -7.65
N GLY A 803 44.80 18.29 -8.63
CA GLY A 803 44.35 18.25 -10.02
C GLY A 803 44.38 16.81 -10.50
N GLY A 804 43.52 16.48 -11.46
CA GLY A 804 43.57 15.17 -12.09
C GLY A 804 44.87 15.01 -12.86
N ASP A 805 45.35 13.77 -12.95
CA ASP A 805 46.49 13.46 -13.78
C ASP A 805 46.06 13.43 -15.26
N GLY A 806 46.96 13.84 -16.16
CA GLY A 806 46.72 13.67 -17.60
C GLY A 806 46.76 12.20 -17.97
N GLY A 807 45.92 11.78 -18.91
CA GLY A 807 45.94 10.43 -19.43
C GLY A 807 47.21 10.14 -20.22
N ASP A 808 47.64 8.88 -20.20
CA ASP A 808 48.74 8.42 -21.03
C ASP A 808 48.31 8.35 -22.51
N GLY A 809 49.21 8.71 -23.42
CA GLY A 809 49.00 8.51 -24.86
C GLY A 809 49.03 7.01 -25.20
N GLY A 810 48.28 6.60 -26.22
CA GLY A 810 48.24 5.19 -26.65
C GLY A 810 49.60 4.71 -27.16
N ASP A 811 49.88 3.42 -26.96
CA ASP A 811 51.13 2.79 -27.37
C ASP A 811 51.16 2.62 -28.91
N GLY A 812 51.72 3.59 -29.61
CA GLY A 812 52.02 3.48 -31.03
C GLY A 812 53.49 3.07 -31.22
N ASP A 813 53.75 1.88 -31.79
CA ASP A 813 55.09 1.49 -32.21
C ASP A 813 55.53 2.39 -33.38
N ASN A 814 56.08 3.56 -33.05
CA ASN A 814 56.73 4.44 -34.00
C ASN A 814 58.09 3.82 -34.35
N LEU A 815 58.07 2.84 -35.25
CA LEU A 815 59.28 2.28 -35.86
C LEU A 815 59.97 3.38 -36.68
N GLN A 816 60.86 4.10 -35.98
CA GLN A 816 62.05 4.77 -36.47
C GLN A 816 61.94 5.43 -37.86
N HIS A 817 61.69 6.73 -37.85
CA HIS A 817 62.66 7.63 -38.48
C HIS A 817 63.09 8.70 -37.48
N GLY A 818 64.37 8.65 -37.12
CA GLY A 818 64.96 9.46 -36.05
C GLY A 818 65.14 10.94 -36.40
N GLY A 819 65.19 11.73 -35.32
CA GLY A 819 65.56 13.15 -35.29
C GLY A 819 64.32 14.02 -35.15
N THR A 820 63.98 14.61 -34.00
CA THR A 820 64.81 15.14 -32.91
C THR A 820 64.01 15.07 -31.61
N GLY A 821 64.61 14.52 -30.55
CA GLY A 821 64.12 14.72 -29.19
C GLY A 821 64.30 16.16 -28.72
N GLY A 822 63.40 16.57 -27.83
CA GLY A 822 63.58 17.75 -26.98
C GLY A 822 62.68 18.92 -27.35
N ASN A 823 61.49 18.97 -26.74
CA ASN A 823 60.98 20.19 -26.12
C ASN A 823 60.04 19.81 -24.98
N GLY A 824 60.62 19.20 -23.96
CA GLY A 824 60.20 19.53 -22.60
C GLY A 824 60.79 20.91 -22.28
N GLY A 825 59.96 21.83 -21.82
CA GLY A 825 60.41 22.98 -21.04
C GLY A 825 59.44 24.16 -21.05
N PRO A 826 59.44 25.01 -20.00
CA PRO A 826 60.03 24.86 -18.67
C PRO A 826 59.05 25.21 -17.53
N GLY A 827 59.51 25.00 -16.30
CA GLY A 827 58.73 25.17 -15.08
C GLY A 827 58.22 26.57 -14.78
N SER A 828 57.27 26.59 -13.84
CA SER A 828 56.77 27.78 -13.17
C SER A 828 57.91 28.51 -12.45
N THR A 829 58.32 29.66 -12.99
CA THR A 829 58.88 30.75 -12.18
C THR A 829 58.35 32.07 -12.73
N ASN A 830 57.28 32.58 -12.12
CA ASN A 830 57.04 34.02 -12.03
C ASN A 830 56.95 34.36 -10.54
N GLY A 831 58.14 34.49 -9.94
CA GLY A 831 58.34 35.31 -8.76
C GLY A 831 58.17 36.78 -9.15
N LEU A 832 57.29 37.44 -8.41
CA LEU A 832 57.27 38.86 -8.06
C LEU A 832 58.47 39.70 -8.57
N PRO A 833 58.25 40.81 -9.29
CA PRO A 833 59.23 41.88 -9.35
C PRO A 833 59.23 42.65 -8.01
N GLY A 834 60.42 42.73 -7.42
CA GLY A 834 60.67 43.40 -6.15
C GLY A 834 60.32 44.89 -6.16
N ALA A 835 59.64 45.32 -5.10
CA ALA A 835 59.55 46.70 -4.70
C ALA A 835 60.93 47.19 -4.24
N ALA A 836 61.50 48.12 -5.01
CA ALA A 836 62.64 48.91 -4.58
C ALA A 836 62.15 50.13 -3.79
N GLY A 837 62.77 50.37 -2.63
CA GLY A 837 63.00 51.71 -2.10
C GLY A 837 61.83 52.39 -1.38
N ASN A 838 61.84 52.30 -0.05
CA ASN A 838 61.35 53.37 0.81
C ASN A 838 62.27 54.59 0.66
N PRO A 839 61.72 55.80 0.48
CA PRO A 839 62.23 56.96 1.22
C PRO A 839 61.12 57.84 1.80
N GLY A 840 61.27 58.20 3.09
CA GLY A 840 60.75 59.43 3.72
C GLY A 840 59.24 59.48 3.96
N LYS A 841 58.76 59.56 5.21
CA LYS A 841 58.56 60.84 5.93
C LYS A 841 57.97 61.94 5.03
N ASP A 842 56.66 62.21 5.14
CA ASP A 842 56.14 63.43 5.80
C ASP A 842 54.60 63.50 5.79
N ASN A 843 54.11 64.27 6.77
CA ASN A 843 52.74 64.58 7.20
C ASN A 843 51.72 64.93 6.11
N GLY A 844 50.44 64.67 6.43
CA GLY A 844 49.27 65.27 5.77
C GLY A 844 48.00 64.46 5.97
#